data_AF-A0A811S7T9-F1
#
_entry.id   AF-A0A811S7T9-F1
#
_cell.length_a   1.000
_cell.length_b   1.000
_cell.length_c   1.000
_cell.angle_alpha   90.00
_cell.angle_beta   90.00
_cell.angle_gamma   90.00
#
_symmetry.space_group_name_H-M   'P 1'
#
loop_
_entity.id
_entity.type
_entity.pdbx_description
1 polymer ?
#
loop_
_entity_poly.entity_id
_entity_poly.type
_entity_poly.pdbx_seq_one_letter_code
_entity_poly.pdbx_strand_id
1 'polypeptide(L)'
;MPPPPPLHLRPSLLPPHPISPSRRYASRSPSVASYPLAVRPLAQRHGGRPRPLCAARDEAEAEAEGFAWPDGSEEELRRLLELLPGELRRRVETHPELPALVEVVMDLGRPPLARFPSGDFLLSHRPISFDDLRHATSQVGDFGADNRAGISRTLHRISAIRNRKGVIVGLTCRVGRAVPGSANLLQDLVKDGGSLLLIGPPGVGKTTVIREIARMLADDYKKRVMIVDTSNEIGGDGDIPHPGIGNARRLQVPNQDMQHKVLIEAVENHMPQAIVIDEIGTKLEAMAASTIAQRGIQLVATAHGVTIENLIMNPSLEMLVGGIQSVTLGDEEANRRGVQKTVLERKGPSTFTCAAEIVSKKELRVHRSLEATVDALLAGKLPNVEIRKLGSKGLMQEVSVQKEQSHLGIYDATEFDGDSLRNARRSLDSAFNLDSAEGHIERTDGAGSSLNLYAYGISESTALQAIQQLELEDIVTLTYNISEADAVIALHSKLKKNSQIQAVVKSQDIPVFFVKTNSLSQITRALRALVDNHMDELIDIDYDDKEEARSSEETDALEEARLAIEQVVIPKGESVQLLPRPSSIISSQVDLVESFSLQWEVIGQEPNAYVRILPHFAPKEAEATIQKETPAVGLADSESSDDLDHTQNGITRLPFLPD
;
A
#
# COMPACT_ATOMS: atom_id res chain seq x y z
N MET A 1 54.15 1.54 -12.76
CA MET A 1 55.37 0.87 -12.24
C MET A 1 55.23 -0.64 -12.46
N PRO A 2 56.33 -1.38 -12.69
CA PRO A 2 56.31 -2.85 -12.69
C PRO A 2 56.27 -3.42 -11.25
N PRO A 3 55.88 -4.69 -11.06
CA PRO A 3 55.84 -5.35 -9.75
C PRO A 3 57.24 -5.81 -9.26
N PRO A 4 57.41 -6.05 -7.94
CA PRO A 4 58.63 -6.65 -7.39
C PRO A 4 58.76 -8.16 -7.70
N PRO A 5 59.99 -8.72 -7.69
CA PRO A 5 60.26 -10.11 -8.07
C PRO A 5 59.98 -11.15 -6.95
N PRO A 6 59.81 -12.45 -7.29
CA PRO A 6 59.56 -13.51 -6.32
C PRO A 6 60.84 -14.01 -5.62
N LEU A 7 60.72 -14.39 -4.34
CA LEU A 7 61.77 -15.08 -3.60
C LEU A 7 61.55 -16.60 -3.63
N HIS A 8 62.48 -17.32 -4.26
CA HIS A 8 62.62 -18.77 -4.15
C HIS A 8 63.96 -19.12 -3.49
N LEU A 9 63.90 -19.81 -2.34
CA LEU A 9 64.97 -20.72 -1.92
C LEU A 9 64.36 -22.03 -1.40
N ARG A 10 64.98 -23.14 -1.81
CA ARG A 10 64.67 -24.53 -1.46
C ARG A 10 65.80 -25.06 -0.52
N PRO A 11 65.94 -26.38 -0.27
CA PRO A 11 65.07 -27.22 0.55
C PRO A 11 65.89 -27.96 1.65
N SER A 12 65.26 -28.88 2.38
CA SER A 12 65.95 -30.03 2.97
C SER A 12 65.12 -31.32 2.83
N LEU A 13 65.81 -32.47 2.78
CA LEU A 13 65.29 -33.81 2.47
C LEU A 13 65.57 -34.71 3.70
N LEU A 14 64.59 -35.47 4.25
CA LEU A 14 64.26 -36.89 3.95
C LEU A 14 65.44 -37.90 4.12
N PRO A 15 65.18 -39.21 4.41
CA PRO A 15 64.28 -39.86 5.40
C PRO A 15 65.08 -41.03 6.13
N PRO A 16 64.68 -42.33 6.27
CA PRO A 16 63.39 -43.03 6.57
C PRO A 16 63.44 -44.18 7.66
N HIS A 17 62.28 -44.50 8.29
CA HIS A 17 61.80 -45.88 8.68
C HIS A 17 62.64 -46.81 9.62
N PRO A 18 62.23 -48.08 9.97
CA PRO A 18 60.91 -48.80 10.00
C PRO A 18 60.62 -49.62 11.31
N ILE A 19 59.59 -50.51 11.27
CA ILE A 19 59.37 -51.80 12.02
C ILE A 19 58.48 -51.81 13.30
N SER A 20 57.66 -52.87 13.43
CA SER A 20 56.86 -53.33 14.58
C SER A 20 57.07 -54.86 14.81
N PRO A 21 56.74 -55.49 15.97
CA PRO A 21 55.46 -56.25 16.05
C PRO A 21 54.87 -56.64 17.47
N SER A 22 53.55 -56.90 17.49
CA SER A 22 52.78 -57.94 18.26
C SER A 22 53.07 -58.37 19.73
N ARG A 23 51.99 -58.47 20.55
CA ARG A 23 51.44 -59.78 21.05
C ARG A 23 50.01 -59.67 21.65
N ARG A 24 49.46 -60.79 22.19
CA ARG A 24 48.03 -61.05 22.51
C ARG A 24 47.79 -61.47 23.97
N TYR A 25 46.56 -61.30 24.48
CA TYR A 25 45.70 -62.27 25.22
C TYR A 25 44.27 -61.66 25.23
N ALA A 26 43.18 -62.22 24.66
CA ALA A 26 42.47 -63.49 24.88
C ALA A 26 41.77 -63.58 26.25
N SER A 27 40.44 -63.38 26.33
CA SER A 27 39.37 -64.42 26.34
C SER A 27 37.98 -63.73 26.45
N ARG A 28 36.78 -64.34 26.25
CA ARG A 28 36.29 -65.63 25.73
C ARG A 28 34.79 -65.46 25.33
N SER A 29 34.29 -66.15 24.31
CA SER A 29 32.84 -66.36 24.05
C SER A 29 32.38 -67.73 24.60
N PRO A 30 31.06 -68.08 24.68
CA PRO A 30 30.13 -68.29 23.54
C PRO A 30 28.74 -67.60 23.73
N SER A 31 27.82 -67.39 22.79
CA SER A 31 27.44 -67.92 21.45
C SER A 31 26.68 -69.27 21.40
N VAL A 32 25.35 -69.24 21.16
CA VAL A 32 24.55 -70.30 20.49
C VAL A 32 23.38 -69.62 19.77
N ALA A 33 22.95 -70.14 18.61
CA ALA A 33 21.78 -69.67 17.85
C ALA A 33 21.18 -70.81 17.00
N SER A 34 19.84 -70.85 16.86
CA SER A 34 19.15 -71.63 15.81
C SER A 34 17.63 -71.33 15.73
N TYR A 35 17.24 -70.60 14.67
CA TYR A 35 16.19 -70.82 13.65
C TYR A 35 15.00 -71.82 13.87
N PRO A 36 13.92 -71.74 13.04
CA PRO A 36 12.53 -71.81 13.55
C PRO A 36 11.70 -72.99 13.01
N LEU A 37 10.46 -73.10 13.51
CA LEU A 37 9.38 -73.90 12.90
C LEU A 37 8.04 -73.14 12.93
N ALA A 38 7.17 -73.39 11.96
CA ALA A 38 5.83 -72.81 11.85
C ALA A 38 4.80 -73.90 11.52
N VAL A 39 3.74 -74.01 12.34
CA VAL A 39 2.58 -74.88 12.09
C VAL A 39 1.28 -74.18 12.55
N ARG A 40 0.24 -74.29 11.71
CA ARG A 40 -1.18 -73.91 11.94
C ARG A 40 -2.01 -75.21 12.03
N PRO A 41 -3.32 -75.17 12.37
CA PRO A 41 -4.09 -74.26 13.25
C PRO A 41 -4.94 -75.07 14.27
N LEU A 42 -5.88 -74.44 14.99
CA LEU A 42 -7.15 -75.07 15.41
C LEU A 42 -8.25 -74.02 15.72
N ALA A 43 -9.49 -74.47 15.96
CA ALA A 43 -10.70 -73.73 15.59
C ALA A 43 -11.53 -73.12 16.75
N GLN A 44 -12.16 -71.98 16.41
CA GLN A 44 -13.51 -71.51 16.82
C GLN A 44 -14.01 -71.66 18.28
N ARG A 45 -14.46 -70.53 18.86
CA ARG A 45 -15.88 -70.30 19.20
C ARG A 45 -16.22 -68.81 19.35
N HIS A 46 -17.52 -68.47 19.31
CA HIS A 46 -18.02 -67.08 19.21
C HIS A 46 -18.12 -66.34 20.56
N GLY A 47 -18.06 -64.99 20.55
CA GLY A 47 -18.05 -64.17 21.77
C GLY A 47 -18.58 -62.72 21.73
N GLY A 48 -18.93 -62.12 20.58
CA GLY A 48 -19.79 -60.92 20.46
C GLY A 48 -19.28 -59.52 20.91
N ARG A 49 -19.46 -58.52 20.02
CA ARG A 49 -19.26 -57.05 20.17
C ARG A 49 -17.79 -56.54 20.24
N PRO A 50 -17.53 -55.27 19.87
CA PRO A 50 -18.22 -54.38 18.90
C PRO A 50 -17.33 -54.05 17.67
N ARG A 51 -17.84 -53.27 16.70
CA ARG A 51 -17.04 -52.73 15.58
C ARG A 51 -16.31 -51.44 15.99
N PRO A 52 -14.99 -51.31 15.76
CA PRO A 52 -14.38 -50.06 15.30
C PRO A 52 -14.38 -50.01 13.75
N LEU A 53 -14.32 -48.81 13.17
CA LEU A 53 -14.08 -48.67 11.73
C LEU A 53 -12.58 -48.93 11.46
N CYS A 54 -12.26 -49.62 10.37
CA CYS A 54 -10.89 -49.62 9.84
C CYS A 54 -10.67 -48.27 9.14
N ALA A 55 -9.62 -47.55 9.53
CA ALA A 55 -9.24 -46.28 8.92
C ALA A 55 -8.73 -46.48 7.49
N ALA A 56 -8.83 -45.43 6.67
CA ALA A 56 -8.34 -45.43 5.30
C ALA A 56 -6.83 -45.74 5.23
N ARG A 57 -6.47 -46.63 4.31
CA ARG A 57 -5.08 -47.02 3.99
C ARG A 57 -4.93 -47.35 2.50
N ASP A 58 -5.57 -46.55 1.64
CA ASP A 58 -5.51 -46.65 0.17
C ASP A 58 -5.46 -45.27 -0.54
N GLU A 59 -5.24 -44.16 0.19
CA GLU A 59 -5.21 -42.78 -0.38
C GLU A 59 -3.84 -42.09 -0.25
N ALA A 60 -2.79 -42.83 0.15
CA ALA A 60 -1.46 -42.28 0.46
C ALA A 60 -0.37 -42.52 -0.61
N GLU A 61 -0.74 -43.08 -1.77
CA GLU A 61 0.20 -43.38 -2.88
C GLU A 61 -0.14 -42.62 -4.18
N ALA A 62 -1.00 -41.58 -4.10
CA ALA A 62 -1.64 -40.96 -5.27
C ALA A 62 -1.12 -39.56 -5.69
N GLU A 63 -0.21 -38.93 -4.94
CA GLU A 63 0.43 -37.64 -5.32
C GLU A 63 1.97 -37.72 -5.35
N ALA A 64 2.48 -38.73 -6.06
CA ALA A 64 3.89 -38.79 -6.49
C ALA A 64 4.04 -38.37 -7.96
N GLU A 65 3.49 -37.21 -8.35
CA GLU A 65 3.82 -36.61 -9.65
C GLU A 65 5.32 -36.32 -9.68
N GLY A 66 6.03 -36.97 -10.61
CA GLY A 66 7.47 -36.82 -10.73
C GLY A 66 7.84 -35.38 -11.08
N PHE A 67 8.49 -34.67 -10.16
CA PHE A 67 9.03 -33.33 -10.37
C PHE A 67 10.16 -33.35 -11.43
N ALA A 68 9.75 -33.36 -12.69
CA ALA A 68 10.64 -33.15 -13.82
C ALA A 68 11.11 -31.68 -13.80
N TRP A 69 12.42 -31.47 -13.80
CA TRP A 69 13.01 -30.14 -13.95
C TRP A 69 12.61 -29.54 -15.30
N PRO A 70 12.07 -28.31 -15.35
CA PRO A 70 12.08 -27.51 -16.58
C PRO A 70 13.53 -27.34 -17.07
N ASP A 71 13.75 -27.41 -18.38
CA ASP A 71 15.10 -27.34 -18.96
C ASP A 71 15.91 -26.14 -18.44
N GLY A 72 17.14 -26.41 -17.98
CA GLY A 72 18.06 -25.42 -17.41
C GLY A 72 17.86 -25.08 -15.93
N SER A 73 16.69 -25.34 -15.34
CA SER A 73 16.40 -24.92 -13.94
C SER A 73 17.26 -25.60 -12.87
N GLU A 74 17.76 -26.82 -13.14
CA GLU A 74 18.72 -27.54 -12.27
C GLU A 74 20.09 -26.82 -12.21
N GLU A 75 20.53 -26.22 -13.33
CA GLU A 75 21.80 -25.50 -13.45
C GLU A 75 21.72 -24.08 -12.85
N GLU A 76 20.54 -23.44 -12.93
CA GLU A 76 20.28 -22.22 -12.15
C GLU A 76 20.38 -22.51 -10.65
N LEU A 77 19.68 -23.55 -10.17
CA LEU A 77 19.68 -23.90 -8.75
C LEU A 77 21.08 -24.25 -8.24
N ARG A 78 21.92 -24.93 -9.04
CA ARG A 78 23.33 -25.21 -8.68
C ARG A 78 24.08 -23.94 -8.25
N ARG A 79 23.87 -22.81 -8.92
CA ARG A 79 24.54 -21.53 -8.59
C ARG A 79 24.06 -20.95 -7.27
N LEU A 80 22.80 -21.15 -6.90
CA LEU A 80 22.32 -20.78 -5.56
C LEU A 80 22.94 -21.68 -4.48
N LEU A 81 23.03 -22.98 -4.75
CA LEU A 81 23.64 -23.95 -3.84
C LEU A 81 25.15 -23.75 -3.69
N GLU A 82 25.82 -23.11 -4.65
CA GLU A 82 27.22 -22.69 -4.59
C GLU A 82 27.48 -21.58 -3.56
N LEU A 83 26.48 -20.73 -3.26
CA LEU A 83 26.58 -19.77 -2.17
C LEU A 83 26.65 -20.45 -0.78
N LEU A 84 26.16 -21.68 -0.67
CA LEU A 84 26.02 -22.37 0.61
C LEU A 84 27.33 -23.08 0.99
N PRO A 85 27.84 -22.92 2.22
CA PRO A 85 28.97 -23.69 2.73
C PRO A 85 28.79 -25.18 2.48
N GLY A 86 29.87 -25.86 2.06
CA GLY A 86 29.81 -27.21 1.48
C GLY A 86 29.14 -28.30 2.33
N GLU A 87 29.02 -28.13 3.65
CA GLU A 87 28.21 -29.01 4.51
C GLU A 87 26.70 -28.81 4.27
N LEU A 88 26.25 -27.55 4.30
CA LEU A 88 24.85 -27.17 4.11
C LEU A 88 24.40 -27.45 2.68
N ARG A 89 25.24 -27.12 1.68
CA ARG A 89 25.05 -27.47 0.27
C ARG A 89 24.72 -28.95 0.11
N ARG A 90 25.59 -29.85 0.60
CA ARG A 90 25.37 -31.30 0.53
C ARG A 90 24.09 -31.74 1.24
N ARG A 91 23.70 -31.08 2.35
CA ARG A 91 22.48 -31.43 3.06
C ARG A 91 21.23 -31.07 2.23
N VAL A 92 21.19 -29.88 1.63
CA VAL A 92 20.13 -29.48 0.69
C VAL A 92 20.09 -30.42 -0.52
N GLU A 93 21.24 -30.71 -1.14
CA GLU A 93 21.35 -31.63 -2.28
C GLU A 93 20.86 -33.07 -1.99
N THR A 94 20.82 -33.49 -0.72
CA THR A 94 20.26 -34.79 -0.30
C THR A 94 18.76 -34.80 -0.02
N HIS A 95 18.05 -33.68 -0.13
CA HIS A 95 16.61 -33.62 0.15
C HIS A 95 15.77 -34.11 -1.05
N PRO A 96 14.76 -34.98 -0.88
CA PRO A 96 13.97 -35.51 -2.00
C PRO A 96 13.21 -34.42 -2.76
N GLU A 97 12.78 -33.36 -2.07
CA GLU A 97 12.07 -32.21 -2.66
C GLU A 97 13.01 -31.11 -3.18
N LEU A 98 14.28 -31.40 -3.46
CA LEU A 98 15.23 -30.43 -4.03
C LEU A 98 14.65 -29.61 -5.22
N PRO A 99 13.89 -30.18 -6.18
CA PRO A 99 13.25 -29.42 -7.26
C PRO A 99 12.26 -28.34 -6.77
N ALA A 100 11.69 -28.52 -5.58
CA ALA A 100 10.65 -27.67 -4.99
C ALA A 100 11.17 -26.71 -3.89
N LEU A 101 12.47 -26.69 -3.60
CA LEU A 101 13.11 -25.78 -2.61
C LEU A 101 12.61 -24.33 -2.79
N VAL A 102 12.11 -23.71 -1.72
CA VAL A 102 11.56 -22.35 -1.73
C VAL A 102 12.65 -21.34 -1.42
N GLU A 103 13.37 -21.53 -0.32
CA GLU A 103 14.46 -20.66 0.14
C GLU A 103 15.37 -21.37 1.14
N VAL A 104 16.55 -20.79 1.40
CA VAL A 104 17.47 -21.19 2.47
C VAL A 104 17.75 -19.98 3.36
N VAL A 105 17.62 -20.15 4.67
CA VAL A 105 17.78 -19.10 5.70
C VAL A 105 19.03 -19.38 6.52
N MET A 106 19.90 -18.36 6.63
CA MET A 106 21.17 -18.43 7.36
C MET A 106 21.32 -17.19 8.26
N ASP A 107 20.96 -17.32 9.53
CA ASP A 107 21.07 -16.25 10.54
C ASP A 107 22.25 -16.51 11.49
N LEU A 108 23.11 -15.52 11.72
CA LEU A 108 24.26 -15.60 12.63
C LEU A 108 23.84 -16.08 14.03
N GLY A 109 24.48 -17.15 14.52
CA GLY A 109 24.18 -17.72 15.82
C GLY A 109 22.92 -18.60 15.88
N ARG A 110 22.19 -18.76 14.77
CA ARG A 110 21.07 -19.71 14.64
C ARG A 110 21.44 -20.91 13.75
N PRO A 111 20.80 -22.08 13.94
CA PRO A 111 20.92 -23.20 13.00
C PRO A 111 20.31 -22.87 11.62
N PRO A 112 20.94 -23.25 10.50
CA PRO A 112 20.44 -22.94 9.16
C PRO A 112 19.28 -23.85 8.72
N LEU A 113 18.33 -23.26 7.99
CA LEU A 113 17.09 -23.90 7.54
C LEU A 113 16.95 -23.85 6.01
N ALA A 114 16.33 -24.87 5.42
CA ALA A 114 15.82 -24.84 4.05
C ALA A 114 14.30 -25.03 4.06
N ARG A 115 13.57 -24.25 3.26
CA ARG A 115 12.10 -24.32 3.19
C ARG A 115 11.63 -25.10 1.98
N PHE A 116 10.74 -26.06 2.20
CA PHE A 116 10.06 -26.83 1.17
C PHE A 116 8.54 -26.70 1.31
N PRO A 117 7.73 -27.07 0.30
CA PRO A 117 6.27 -27.10 0.44
C PRO A 117 5.77 -28.00 1.57
N SER A 118 6.55 -29.01 1.96
CA SER A 118 6.32 -29.88 3.11
C SER A 118 6.72 -29.30 4.48
N GLY A 119 7.44 -28.17 4.51
CA GLY A 119 7.85 -27.47 5.73
C GLY A 119 9.33 -27.06 5.80
N ASP A 120 9.76 -26.62 6.98
CA ASP A 120 11.13 -26.18 7.25
C ASP A 120 12.04 -27.38 7.63
N PHE A 121 13.15 -27.53 6.90
CA PHE A 121 14.12 -28.62 7.03
C PHE A 121 15.46 -28.10 7.60
N LEU A 122 15.88 -28.66 8.73
CA LEU A 122 17.10 -28.28 9.43
C LEU A 122 18.36 -28.81 8.71
N LEU A 123 19.25 -27.91 8.28
CA LEU A 123 20.43 -28.27 7.49
C LEU A 123 21.63 -28.72 8.34
N SER A 124 21.83 -28.11 9.50
CA SER A 124 22.82 -28.55 10.49
C SER A 124 22.40 -28.06 11.88
N HIS A 125 22.77 -28.79 12.94
CA HIS A 125 22.62 -28.31 14.32
C HIS A 125 23.69 -27.27 14.70
N ARG A 126 24.76 -27.14 13.90
CA ARG A 126 25.77 -26.10 14.09
C ARG A 126 25.18 -24.73 13.74
N PRO A 127 25.27 -23.72 14.63
CA PRO A 127 24.89 -22.35 14.29
C PRO A 127 25.75 -21.75 13.17
N ILE A 128 25.13 -20.92 12.33
CA ILE A 128 25.81 -20.13 11.30
C ILE A 128 26.82 -19.17 11.94
N SER A 129 28.03 -19.15 11.38
CA SER A 129 29.11 -18.24 11.77
C SER A 129 29.29 -17.10 10.76
N PHE A 130 30.06 -16.08 11.15
CA PHE A 130 30.45 -15.01 10.23
C PHE A 130 31.22 -15.52 8.99
N ASP A 131 31.93 -16.66 9.06
CA ASP A 131 32.64 -17.22 7.91
C ASP A 131 31.69 -17.89 6.91
N ASP A 132 30.62 -18.50 7.41
CA ASP A 132 29.55 -19.08 6.58
C ASP A 132 28.81 -17.97 5.80
N LEU A 133 28.50 -16.85 6.46
CA LEU A 133 27.94 -15.65 5.82
C LEU A 133 28.93 -14.99 4.85
N ARG A 134 30.20 -14.84 5.24
CA ARG A 134 31.26 -14.30 4.35
C ARG A 134 31.35 -15.10 3.05
N HIS A 135 31.38 -16.42 3.15
CA HIS A 135 31.48 -17.32 1.99
C HIS A 135 30.32 -17.12 1.00
N ALA A 136 29.08 -17.00 1.49
CA ALA A 136 27.94 -16.66 0.64
C ALA A 136 28.09 -15.25 0.02
N THR A 137 28.35 -14.22 0.83
CA THR A 137 28.47 -12.83 0.35
C THR A 137 29.64 -12.59 -0.60
N SER A 138 30.68 -13.46 -0.59
CA SER A 138 31.82 -13.37 -1.52
C SER A 138 31.54 -13.96 -2.91
N GLN A 139 30.38 -14.60 -3.09
CA GLN A 139 29.93 -15.21 -4.34
C GLN A 139 28.65 -14.54 -4.90
N VAL A 140 27.93 -13.79 -4.06
CA VAL A 140 26.91 -12.81 -4.48
C VAL A 140 27.60 -11.53 -4.95
N GLY A 141 26.94 -10.76 -5.82
CA GLY A 141 27.39 -9.41 -6.19
C GLY A 141 27.20 -8.38 -5.07
N ASP A 142 27.40 -7.10 -5.39
CA ASP A 142 27.07 -6.01 -4.49
C ASP A 142 25.56 -5.98 -4.18
N PHE A 143 25.21 -5.72 -2.92
CA PHE A 143 23.82 -5.58 -2.50
C PHE A 143 23.32 -4.16 -2.78
N GLY A 144 22.10 -4.06 -3.32
CA GLY A 144 21.40 -2.81 -3.55
C GLY A 144 21.03 -2.07 -2.26
N ALA A 145 20.52 -0.84 -2.41
CA ALA A 145 20.08 -0.01 -1.30
C ALA A 145 18.91 -0.63 -0.50
N ASP A 146 18.14 -1.52 -1.13
CA ASP A 146 17.07 -2.33 -0.55
C ASP A 146 17.57 -3.59 0.20
N ASN A 147 18.89 -3.78 0.29
CA ASN A 147 19.56 -4.97 0.82
C ASN A 147 19.22 -6.28 0.08
N ARG A 148 18.79 -6.19 -1.19
CA ARG A 148 18.64 -7.34 -2.08
C ARG A 148 19.83 -7.43 -3.04
N ALA A 149 20.09 -8.64 -3.50
CA ALA A 149 20.98 -8.98 -4.60
C ALA A 149 20.45 -10.26 -5.26
N GLY A 150 20.95 -10.59 -6.45
CA GLY A 150 20.69 -11.86 -7.12
C GLY A 150 21.96 -12.48 -7.70
N ILE A 151 21.78 -13.58 -8.42
CA ILE A 151 22.87 -14.24 -9.16
C ILE A 151 22.63 -13.99 -10.65
N SER A 152 23.62 -13.43 -11.34
CA SER A 152 23.50 -13.01 -12.74
C SER A 152 23.01 -14.13 -13.66
N ARG A 153 22.04 -13.80 -14.53
CA ARG A 153 21.32 -14.74 -15.41
C ARG A 153 20.48 -15.80 -14.68
N THR A 154 20.11 -15.59 -13.41
CA THR A 154 19.13 -16.41 -12.68
C THR A 154 17.98 -15.52 -12.18
N LEU A 155 16.91 -16.13 -11.67
CA LEU A 155 15.85 -15.41 -10.94
C LEU A 155 16.01 -15.51 -9.42
N HIS A 156 17.14 -16.01 -8.92
CA HIS A 156 17.34 -16.22 -7.48
C HIS A 156 17.66 -14.90 -6.76
N ARG A 157 17.11 -14.75 -5.55
CA ARG A 157 17.17 -13.51 -4.76
C ARG A 157 17.76 -13.76 -3.39
N ILE A 158 18.79 -13.00 -3.03
CA ILE A 158 19.46 -13.03 -1.74
C ILE A 158 19.13 -11.72 -1.02
N SER A 159 18.44 -11.81 0.10
CA SER A 159 18.13 -10.66 0.96
C SER A 159 19.04 -10.69 2.20
N ALA A 160 19.75 -9.60 2.46
CA ALA A 160 20.67 -9.49 3.59
C ALA A 160 20.07 -8.76 4.78
N ILE A 161 20.13 -9.38 5.96
CA ILE A 161 19.85 -8.75 7.25
C ILE A 161 21.15 -8.12 7.74
N ARG A 162 21.14 -6.81 8.01
CA ARG A 162 22.30 -6.06 8.54
C ARG A 162 22.04 -5.58 9.96
N ASN A 163 23.11 -5.51 10.76
CA ASN A 163 23.06 -4.87 12.08
C ASN A 163 23.25 -3.34 11.97
N ARG A 164 23.11 -2.62 13.09
CA ARG A 164 23.29 -1.15 13.20
C ARG A 164 24.67 -0.61 12.75
N LYS A 165 25.63 -1.48 12.40
CA LYS A 165 26.96 -1.12 11.85
C LYS A 165 27.10 -1.47 10.36
N GLY A 166 26.00 -1.80 9.67
CA GLY A 166 25.98 -2.20 8.25
C GLY A 166 26.54 -3.60 7.97
N VAL A 167 26.97 -4.34 8.99
CA VAL A 167 27.53 -5.70 8.83
C VAL A 167 26.39 -6.70 8.63
N ILE A 168 26.52 -7.55 7.61
CA ILE A 168 25.57 -8.63 7.34
C ILE A 168 25.63 -9.66 8.46
N VAL A 169 24.46 -9.97 9.03
CA VAL A 169 24.25 -10.92 10.14
C VAL A 169 23.19 -11.99 9.80
N GLY A 170 22.50 -11.89 8.66
CA GLY A 170 21.61 -12.93 8.17
C GLY A 170 21.42 -12.86 6.66
N LEU A 171 21.05 -13.98 6.04
CA LEU A 171 20.80 -14.12 4.60
C LEU A 171 19.58 -15.01 4.35
N THR A 172 18.65 -14.54 3.52
CA THR A 172 17.55 -15.34 2.96
C THR A 172 17.78 -15.52 1.46
N CYS A 173 18.14 -16.74 1.06
CA CYS A 173 18.47 -17.14 -0.31
C CYS A 173 17.26 -17.83 -0.97
N ARG A 174 16.42 -17.06 -1.68
CA ARG A 174 15.15 -17.50 -2.25
C ARG A 174 15.27 -17.97 -3.71
N VAL A 175 14.68 -19.12 -4.00
CA VAL A 175 14.74 -19.80 -5.30
C VAL A 175 13.65 -19.27 -6.25
N GLY A 176 13.92 -18.15 -6.92
CA GLY A 176 13.11 -17.75 -8.09
C GLY A 176 13.26 -18.76 -9.24
N ARG A 177 12.20 -18.91 -10.04
CA ARG A 177 12.11 -19.84 -11.18
C ARG A 177 11.30 -19.20 -12.30
N ALA A 178 11.60 -19.54 -13.55
CA ALA A 178 10.68 -19.29 -14.67
C ALA A 178 9.66 -20.44 -14.74
N VAL A 179 8.39 -20.10 -14.98
CA VAL A 179 7.29 -21.07 -15.08
C VAL A 179 6.62 -20.88 -16.45
N PRO A 180 7.04 -21.63 -17.48
CA PRO A 180 6.49 -21.50 -18.83
C PRO A 180 5.01 -21.88 -18.85
N GLY A 181 4.25 -21.30 -19.78
CA GLY A 181 2.81 -21.55 -19.90
C GLY A 181 1.93 -20.96 -18.77
N SER A 182 2.51 -20.28 -17.78
CA SER A 182 1.75 -19.55 -16.75
C SER A 182 0.82 -18.47 -17.32
N ALA A 183 1.13 -17.93 -18.50
CA ALA A 183 0.29 -17.00 -19.25
C ALA A 183 -0.70 -17.65 -20.24
N ASN A 184 -0.79 -18.99 -20.31
CA ASN A 184 -1.65 -19.68 -21.30
C ASN A 184 -3.12 -19.27 -21.22
N LEU A 185 -3.62 -18.99 -20.01
CA LEU A 185 -4.99 -18.50 -19.76
C LEU A 185 -5.22 -17.05 -20.25
N LEU A 186 -4.22 -16.36 -20.80
CA LEU A 186 -4.31 -14.99 -21.34
C LEU A 186 -3.78 -14.89 -22.80
N GLN A 187 -3.46 -16.02 -23.43
CA GLN A 187 -2.78 -16.07 -24.73
C GLN A 187 -3.58 -15.41 -25.87
N ASP A 188 -4.91 -15.46 -25.85
CA ASP A 188 -5.77 -14.75 -26.82
C ASP A 188 -5.57 -13.23 -26.71
N LEU A 189 -5.70 -12.66 -25.51
CA LEU A 189 -5.55 -11.21 -25.27
C LEU A 189 -4.18 -10.69 -25.70
N VAL A 190 -3.12 -11.43 -25.38
CA VAL A 190 -1.72 -11.09 -25.73
C VAL A 190 -1.49 -11.11 -27.24
N LYS A 191 -2.07 -12.11 -27.91
CA LYS A 191 -2.00 -12.30 -29.37
C LYS A 191 -2.76 -11.22 -30.13
N ASP A 192 -3.98 -10.91 -29.69
CA ASP A 192 -4.88 -9.93 -30.31
C ASP A 192 -4.30 -8.51 -30.31
N GLY A 193 -3.24 -8.27 -29.52
CA GLY A 193 -2.45 -7.03 -29.56
C GLY A 193 -2.98 -5.93 -28.64
N GLY A 194 -4.05 -6.18 -27.90
CA GLY A 194 -4.58 -5.26 -26.91
C GLY A 194 -3.61 -5.03 -25.74
N SER A 195 -3.67 -3.83 -25.17
CA SER A 195 -2.94 -3.51 -23.93
C SER A 195 -3.62 -4.20 -22.74
N LEU A 196 -2.84 -4.94 -21.95
CA LEU A 196 -3.31 -5.82 -20.88
C LEU A 196 -2.80 -5.38 -19.51
N LEU A 197 -3.73 -5.14 -18.57
CA LEU A 197 -3.42 -4.83 -17.18
C LEU A 197 -3.59 -6.06 -16.27
N LEU A 198 -2.61 -6.35 -15.42
CA LEU A 198 -2.64 -7.45 -14.45
C LEU A 198 -2.78 -6.91 -13.03
N ILE A 199 -3.82 -7.31 -12.32
CA ILE A 199 -4.15 -6.82 -10.97
C ILE A 199 -4.32 -8.02 -10.03
N GLY A 200 -4.16 -7.81 -8.72
CA GLY A 200 -4.41 -8.85 -7.72
C GLY A 200 -3.44 -8.75 -6.52
N PRO A 201 -3.68 -9.53 -5.45
CA PRO A 201 -2.91 -9.48 -4.21
C PRO A 201 -1.39 -9.69 -4.40
N PRO A 202 -0.57 -9.40 -3.36
CA PRO A 202 0.80 -9.85 -3.29
C PRO A 202 0.91 -11.38 -3.43
N GLY A 203 2.02 -11.88 -3.98
CA GLY A 203 2.34 -13.32 -4.00
C GLY A 203 1.53 -14.22 -4.97
N VAL A 204 0.42 -13.76 -5.54
CA VAL A 204 -0.45 -14.59 -6.43
C VAL A 204 0.21 -15.04 -7.73
N GLY A 205 1.30 -14.38 -8.14
CA GLY A 205 2.10 -14.76 -9.32
C GLY A 205 2.15 -13.72 -10.45
N LYS A 206 1.73 -12.46 -10.21
CA LYS A 206 1.72 -11.38 -11.22
C LYS A 206 3.01 -11.33 -12.06
N THR A 207 4.17 -11.26 -11.40
CA THR A 207 5.50 -11.22 -12.04
C THR A 207 5.86 -12.48 -12.82
N THR A 208 5.32 -13.64 -12.45
CA THR A 208 5.53 -14.89 -13.18
C THR A 208 4.74 -14.89 -14.49
N VAL A 209 3.48 -14.47 -14.45
CA VAL A 209 2.62 -14.32 -15.63
C VAL A 209 3.19 -13.26 -16.57
N ILE A 210 3.58 -12.09 -16.06
CA ILE A 210 4.07 -11.00 -16.92
C ILE A 210 5.41 -11.34 -17.61
N ARG A 211 6.29 -12.11 -16.94
CA ARG A 211 7.54 -12.61 -17.52
C ARG A 211 7.28 -13.56 -18.69
N GLU A 212 6.35 -14.50 -18.53
CA GLU A 212 5.96 -15.43 -19.60
C GLU A 212 5.24 -14.69 -20.75
N ILE A 213 4.49 -13.62 -20.48
CA ILE A 213 3.94 -12.75 -21.53
C ILE A 213 5.05 -12.02 -22.29
N ALA A 214 6.09 -11.52 -21.61
CA ALA A 214 7.24 -10.90 -22.26
C ALA A 214 7.96 -11.88 -23.20
N ARG A 215 8.22 -13.11 -22.73
CA ARG A 215 8.77 -14.21 -23.54
C ARG A 215 7.87 -14.52 -24.73
N MET A 216 6.57 -14.69 -24.52
CA MET A 216 5.60 -15.01 -25.58
C MET A 216 5.53 -13.91 -26.65
N LEU A 217 5.55 -12.63 -26.25
CA LEU A 217 5.57 -11.50 -27.18
C LEU A 217 6.87 -11.45 -28.02
N ALA A 218 8.02 -11.72 -27.41
CA ALA A 218 9.33 -11.67 -28.09
C ALA A 218 9.63 -12.91 -28.94
N ASP A 219 9.33 -14.11 -28.43
CA ASP A 219 9.72 -15.37 -29.04
C ASP A 219 8.60 -15.97 -29.90
N ASP A 220 7.35 -15.98 -29.42
CA ASP A 220 6.25 -16.67 -30.09
C ASP A 220 5.59 -15.73 -31.12
N TYR A 221 5.49 -14.42 -30.80
CA TYR A 221 4.93 -13.39 -31.68
C TYR A 221 5.95 -12.46 -32.36
N LYS A 222 7.25 -12.64 -32.10
CA LYS A 222 8.37 -11.89 -32.74
C LYS A 222 8.24 -10.36 -32.71
N LYS A 223 7.58 -9.82 -31.68
CA LYS A 223 7.45 -8.36 -31.47
C LYS A 223 8.75 -7.80 -30.88
N ARG A 224 9.07 -6.54 -31.19
CA ARG A 224 10.10 -5.77 -30.47
C ARG A 224 9.60 -5.43 -29.06
N VAL A 225 9.95 -6.27 -28.09
CA VAL A 225 9.60 -6.10 -26.67
C VAL A 225 10.70 -5.34 -25.94
N MET A 226 10.31 -4.30 -25.19
CA MET A 226 11.14 -3.65 -24.17
C MET A 226 10.51 -3.88 -22.80
N ILE A 227 11.28 -4.36 -21.83
CA ILE A 227 10.88 -4.51 -20.43
C ILE A 227 11.48 -3.34 -19.65
N VAL A 228 10.65 -2.65 -18.86
CA VAL A 228 11.09 -1.66 -17.86
C VAL A 228 10.97 -2.33 -16.49
N ASP A 229 12.13 -2.66 -15.92
CA ASP A 229 12.27 -3.53 -14.74
C ASP A 229 12.83 -2.69 -13.58
N THR A 230 11.99 -2.38 -12.59
CA THR A 230 12.34 -1.59 -11.39
C THR A 230 12.91 -2.47 -10.29
N SER A 231 12.34 -3.67 -10.10
CA SER A 231 12.63 -4.55 -8.96
C SER A 231 13.68 -5.62 -9.27
N ASN A 232 14.18 -5.65 -10.52
CA ASN A 232 14.91 -6.77 -11.15
C ASN A 232 14.15 -8.11 -11.07
N GLU A 233 12.82 -8.10 -10.91
CA GLU A 233 12.03 -9.32 -10.71
C GLU A 233 11.53 -9.92 -12.03
N ILE A 234 11.40 -9.15 -13.13
CA ILE A 234 11.07 -9.74 -14.43
C ILE A 234 12.31 -10.40 -15.05
N GLY A 235 13.38 -9.63 -15.23
CA GLY A 235 14.59 -10.05 -15.94
C GLY A 235 15.66 -10.69 -15.07
N GLY A 236 15.49 -10.78 -13.75
CA GLY A 236 16.54 -11.24 -12.83
C GLY A 236 17.63 -10.18 -12.62
N ASP A 237 18.67 -10.52 -11.84
CA ASP A 237 19.69 -9.53 -11.46
C ASP A 237 20.96 -9.57 -12.33
N GLY A 238 21.78 -8.51 -12.22
CA GLY A 238 22.98 -8.26 -13.03
C GLY A 238 22.69 -7.88 -14.50
N ASP A 239 23.70 -7.42 -15.22
CA ASP A 239 23.55 -6.81 -16.56
C ASP A 239 22.84 -7.69 -17.60
N ILE A 240 23.06 -9.00 -17.54
CA ILE A 240 22.59 -9.97 -18.53
C ILE A 240 21.29 -10.62 -18.02
N PRO A 241 20.14 -10.37 -18.67
CA PRO A 241 18.85 -10.84 -18.19
C PRO A 241 18.71 -12.37 -18.27
N HIS A 242 17.77 -12.87 -17.49
CA HIS A 242 17.36 -14.27 -17.42
C HIS A 242 16.75 -14.77 -18.75
N PRO A 243 17.11 -15.97 -19.25
CA PRO A 243 16.56 -16.50 -20.50
C PRO A 243 15.02 -16.62 -20.55
N GLY A 244 14.36 -16.64 -19.39
CA GLY A 244 12.91 -16.69 -19.25
C GLY A 244 12.14 -15.44 -19.71
N ILE A 245 12.82 -14.37 -20.15
CA ILE A 245 12.18 -13.27 -20.91
C ILE A 245 12.26 -13.45 -22.44
N GLY A 246 12.88 -14.52 -22.92
CA GLY A 246 13.10 -14.76 -24.35
C GLY A 246 14.02 -13.71 -24.99
N ASN A 247 13.76 -13.36 -26.25
CA ASN A 247 14.48 -12.30 -26.97
C ASN A 247 14.04 -10.86 -26.58
N ALA A 248 13.31 -10.67 -25.48
CA ALA A 248 12.94 -9.35 -25.00
C ALA A 248 14.17 -8.55 -24.53
N ARG A 249 14.19 -7.26 -24.82
CA ARG A 249 15.23 -6.34 -24.31
C ARG A 249 14.78 -5.73 -22.99
N ARG A 250 15.72 -5.42 -22.09
CA ARG A 250 15.43 -4.82 -20.77
C ARG A 250 16.09 -3.45 -20.62
N LEU A 251 15.41 -2.53 -19.96
CA LEU A 251 15.95 -1.36 -19.28
C LEU A 251 15.76 -1.58 -17.77
N GLN A 252 16.83 -1.41 -17.00
CA GLN A 252 16.77 -1.44 -15.54
C GLN A 252 16.61 -0.01 -15.03
N VAL A 253 15.69 0.21 -14.10
CA VAL A 253 15.43 1.56 -13.57
C VAL A 253 16.33 1.83 -12.36
N PRO A 254 17.13 2.92 -12.32
CA PRO A 254 18.07 3.15 -11.22
C PRO A 254 17.44 3.39 -9.84
N ASN A 255 16.21 3.91 -9.80
CA ASN A 255 15.35 4.02 -8.62
C ASN A 255 13.88 4.11 -9.07
N GLN A 256 12.93 3.88 -8.16
CA GLN A 256 11.51 3.83 -8.52
C GLN A 256 11.00 5.16 -9.11
N ASP A 257 11.39 6.30 -8.51
CA ASP A 257 10.97 7.64 -8.97
C ASP A 257 11.31 7.93 -10.45
N MET A 258 12.36 7.32 -11.00
CA MET A 258 12.79 7.54 -12.38
C MET A 258 12.07 6.64 -13.40
N GLN A 259 11.21 5.70 -12.98
CA GLN A 259 10.51 4.75 -13.86
C GLN A 259 9.75 5.45 -14.99
N HIS A 260 9.05 6.55 -14.68
CA HIS A 260 8.33 7.34 -15.69
C HIS A 260 9.23 7.92 -16.79
N LYS A 261 10.51 8.20 -16.50
CA LYS A 261 11.48 8.69 -17.50
C LYS A 261 12.03 7.55 -18.35
N VAL A 262 12.34 6.40 -17.74
CA VAL A 262 12.78 5.20 -18.46
C VAL A 262 11.67 4.66 -19.39
N LEU A 263 10.39 4.81 -19.02
CA LEU A 263 9.25 4.52 -19.89
C LEU A 263 9.21 5.41 -21.15
N ILE A 264 9.54 6.70 -21.02
CA ILE A 264 9.63 7.64 -22.15
C ILE A 264 10.84 7.29 -23.03
N GLU A 265 12.01 7.10 -22.40
CA GLU A 265 13.27 6.70 -23.05
C GLU A 265 13.10 5.42 -23.89
N ALA A 266 12.39 4.43 -23.36
CA ALA A 266 12.10 3.16 -24.04
C ALA A 266 11.40 3.36 -25.38
N VAL A 267 10.52 4.36 -25.51
CA VAL A 267 9.84 4.67 -26.77
C VAL A 267 10.73 5.47 -27.70
N GLU A 268 11.38 6.51 -27.18
CA GLU A 268 12.16 7.46 -27.98
C GLU A 268 13.42 6.82 -28.58
N ASN A 269 14.14 5.99 -27.81
CA ASN A 269 15.41 5.42 -28.24
C ASN A 269 15.29 4.05 -28.93
N HIS A 270 14.19 3.31 -28.76
CA HIS A 270 14.12 1.88 -29.12
C HIS A 270 12.94 1.43 -29.98
N MET A 271 11.97 2.32 -30.29
CA MET A 271 10.82 2.03 -31.17
C MET A 271 10.14 0.66 -30.93
N PRO A 272 9.75 0.32 -29.68
CA PRO A 272 9.12 -0.96 -29.35
C PRO A 272 7.76 -1.15 -30.06
N GLN A 273 7.34 -2.41 -30.16
CA GLN A 273 5.96 -2.79 -30.50
C GLN A 273 5.16 -3.15 -29.25
N ALA A 274 5.85 -3.62 -28.21
CA ALA A 274 5.28 -3.82 -26.89
C ALA A 274 6.24 -3.33 -25.80
N ILE A 275 5.69 -2.73 -24.74
CA ILE A 275 6.41 -2.45 -23.50
C ILE A 275 5.80 -3.28 -22.37
N VAL A 276 6.67 -3.90 -21.57
CA VAL A 276 6.31 -4.66 -20.37
C VAL A 276 6.80 -3.90 -19.14
N ILE A 277 5.95 -3.73 -18.13
CA ILE A 277 6.19 -2.88 -16.95
C ILE A 277 5.91 -3.70 -15.68
N ASP A 278 6.85 -3.77 -14.75
CA ASP A 278 6.75 -4.61 -13.53
C ASP A 278 5.54 -4.24 -12.66
N GLU A 279 5.50 -3.01 -12.15
CA GLU A 279 4.34 -2.45 -11.45
C GLU A 279 4.18 -0.97 -11.83
N ILE A 280 2.93 -0.48 -11.88
CA ILE A 280 2.60 0.94 -11.97
C ILE A 280 1.98 1.36 -10.63
N GLY A 281 2.66 2.27 -9.93
CA GLY A 281 2.26 2.78 -8.63
C GLY A 281 2.02 4.30 -8.61
N THR A 282 2.78 5.08 -9.39
CA THR A 282 2.69 6.55 -9.36
C THR A 282 1.86 7.15 -10.50
N LYS A 283 1.36 8.36 -10.25
CA LYS A 283 0.65 9.18 -11.24
C LYS A 283 1.51 9.55 -12.45
N LEU A 284 2.82 9.66 -12.28
CA LEU A 284 3.76 9.96 -13.37
C LEU A 284 3.97 8.74 -14.29
N GLU A 285 4.07 7.54 -13.73
CA GLU A 285 4.04 6.30 -14.54
C GLU A 285 2.71 6.13 -15.26
N ALA A 286 1.58 6.41 -14.60
CA ALA A 286 0.26 6.31 -15.22
C ALA A 286 0.10 7.28 -16.41
N MET A 287 0.59 8.53 -16.25
CA MET A 287 0.66 9.50 -17.35
C MET A 287 1.61 9.04 -18.48
N ALA A 288 2.79 8.51 -18.15
CA ALA A 288 3.72 7.97 -19.15
C ALA A 288 3.08 6.80 -19.91
N ALA A 289 2.50 5.82 -19.23
CA ALA A 289 1.78 4.69 -19.80
C ALA A 289 0.64 5.15 -20.73
N SER A 290 -0.19 6.11 -20.30
CA SER A 290 -1.27 6.65 -21.14
C SER A 290 -0.72 7.31 -22.42
N THR A 291 0.35 8.10 -22.30
CA THR A 291 1.04 8.73 -23.44
C THR A 291 1.64 7.71 -24.42
N ILE A 292 2.09 6.56 -23.91
CA ILE A 292 2.67 5.47 -24.70
C ILE A 292 1.58 4.65 -25.41
N ALA A 293 0.46 4.35 -24.74
CA ALA A 293 -0.69 3.67 -25.32
C ALA A 293 -1.30 4.49 -26.48
N GLN A 294 -1.37 5.82 -26.34
CA GLN A 294 -1.80 6.74 -27.40
C GLN A 294 -0.91 6.70 -28.66
N ARG A 295 0.35 6.24 -28.55
CA ARG A 295 1.25 6.01 -29.70
C ARG A 295 1.05 4.64 -30.37
N GLY A 296 0.05 3.85 -29.94
CA GLY A 296 -0.27 2.53 -30.51
C GLY A 296 0.67 1.41 -30.09
N ILE A 297 1.43 1.58 -29.02
CA ILE A 297 2.34 0.57 -28.47
C ILE A 297 1.56 -0.32 -27.49
N GLN A 298 1.65 -1.64 -27.65
CA GLN A 298 0.99 -2.59 -26.76
C GLN A 298 1.64 -2.52 -25.37
N LEU A 299 0.86 -2.23 -24.33
CA LEU A 299 1.33 -2.28 -22.96
C LEU A 299 0.93 -3.58 -22.28
N VAL A 300 1.85 -4.15 -21.52
CA VAL A 300 1.53 -5.16 -20.50
C VAL A 300 2.12 -4.68 -19.18
N ALA A 301 1.29 -4.53 -18.16
CA ALA A 301 1.74 -4.03 -16.86
C ALA A 301 1.06 -4.77 -15.72
N THR A 302 1.67 -4.77 -14.53
CA THR A 302 0.90 -4.88 -13.29
C THR A 302 0.64 -3.49 -12.69
N ALA A 303 -0.34 -3.36 -11.80
CA ALA A 303 -0.58 -2.12 -11.07
C ALA A 303 -0.92 -2.40 -9.59
N HIS A 304 -0.70 -1.38 -8.76
CA HIS A 304 -0.94 -1.47 -7.33
C HIS A 304 -2.44 -1.53 -7.01
N GLY A 305 -2.94 -2.73 -6.68
CA GLY A 305 -4.35 -2.95 -6.35
C GLY A 305 -4.76 -4.43 -6.30
N VAL A 306 -5.93 -4.70 -5.73
CA VAL A 306 -6.50 -6.05 -5.59
C VAL A 306 -7.58 -6.33 -6.64
N THR A 307 -8.40 -5.33 -7.00
CA THR A 307 -9.48 -5.42 -8.00
C THR A 307 -9.55 -4.16 -8.86
N ILE A 308 -10.39 -4.17 -9.91
CA ILE A 308 -10.63 -2.99 -10.76
C ILE A 308 -11.26 -1.82 -9.97
N GLU A 309 -12.13 -2.05 -8.99
CA GLU A 309 -12.72 -0.97 -8.18
C GLU A 309 -11.66 -0.15 -7.44
N ASN A 310 -10.61 -0.80 -6.93
CA ASN A 310 -9.52 -0.12 -6.23
C ASN A 310 -8.78 0.89 -7.12
N LEU A 311 -8.69 0.65 -8.44
CA LEU A 311 -8.08 1.60 -9.38
C LEU A 311 -9.03 2.75 -9.74
N ILE A 312 -10.35 2.48 -9.82
CA ILE A 312 -11.37 3.51 -10.02
C ILE A 312 -11.37 4.52 -8.85
N MET A 313 -11.11 4.05 -7.63
CA MET A 313 -11.06 4.88 -6.42
C MET A 313 -9.69 5.53 -6.13
N ASN A 314 -8.65 5.26 -6.94
CA ASN A 314 -7.28 5.74 -6.68
C ASN A 314 -6.93 6.97 -7.56
N PRO A 315 -6.79 8.19 -7.00
CA PRO A 315 -6.54 9.42 -7.76
C PRO A 315 -5.19 9.50 -8.51
N SER A 316 -4.28 8.56 -8.26
CA SER A 316 -3.01 8.41 -8.98
C SER A 316 -3.11 7.41 -10.13
N LEU A 317 -3.95 6.36 -10.00
CA LEU A 317 -4.03 5.25 -10.96
C LEU A 317 -5.32 5.22 -11.80
N GLU A 318 -6.32 6.05 -11.48
CA GLU A 318 -7.58 6.14 -12.24
C GLU A 318 -7.37 6.39 -13.75
N MET A 319 -6.28 7.05 -14.15
CA MET A 319 -5.93 7.29 -15.55
C MET A 319 -5.68 6.00 -16.33
N LEU A 320 -5.29 4.91 -15.67
CA LEU A 320 -5.12 3.60 -16.31
C LEU A 320 -6.48 3.04 -16.80
N VAL A 321 -7.55 3.32 -16.06
CA VAL A 321 -8.93 2.87 -16.34
C VAL A 321 -9.78 3.91 -17.10
N GLY A 322 -9.16 5.03 -17.53
CA GLY A 322 -9.78 6.08 -18.36
C GLY A 322 -9.94 7.44 -17.68
N GLY A 323 -9.53 7.57 -16.41
CA GLY A 323 -9.75 8.74 -15.55
C GLY A 323 -11.21 8.88 -15.13
N ILE A 324 -11.49 9.33 -13.91
CA ILE A 324 -12.85 9.45 -13.38
C ILE A 324 -13.20 10.93 -13.19
N GLN A 325 -14.41 11.32 -13.58
CA GLN A 325 -14.87 12.69 -13.42
C GLN A 325 -16.35 12.77 -13.02
N SER A 326 -16.67 13.78 -12.22
CA SER A 326 -18.04 14.13 -11.83
C SER A 326 -18.70 14.98 -12.92
N VAL A 327 -19.70 14.43 -13.60
CA VAL A 327 -20.47 15.09 -14.67
C VAL A 327 -21.85 15.47 -14.14
N THR A 328 -22.29 16.70 -14.41
CA THR A 328 -23.66 17.16 -14.11
C THR A 328 -24.54 16.97 -15.35
N LEU A 329 -25.48 16.03 -15.27
CA LEU A 329 -26.52 15.79 -16.26
C LEU A 329 -27.63 16.84 -16.15
N GLY A 330 -28.22 17.21 -17.29
CA GLY A 330 -29.46 17.99 -17.33
C GLY A 330 -30.65 17.19 -16.80
N ASP A 331 -31.67 17.90 -16.30
CA ASP A 331 -32.85 17.32 -15.63
C ASP A 331 -33.54 16.20 -16.43
N GLU A 332 -33.71 16.37 -17.73
CA GLU A 332 -34.30 15.35 -18.61
C GLU A 332 -33.44 14.08 -18.69
N GLU A 333 -32.11 14.22 -18.72
CA GLU A 333 -31.18 13.10 -18.86
C GLU A 333 -30.99 12.34 -17.54
N ALA A 334 -30.91 13.07 -16.42
CA ALA A 334 -30.89 12.49 -15.08
C ALA A 334 -32.17 11.67 -14.82
N ASN A 335 -33.34 12.24 -15.16
CA ASN A 335 -34.63 11.57 -15.03
C ASN A 335 -34.77 10.37 -16.00
N ARG A 336 -34.32 10.51 -17.25
CA ARG A 336 -34.29 9.42 -18.25
C ARG A 336 -33.45 8.22 -17.82
N ARG A 337 -32.34 8.46 -17.11
CA ARG A 337 -31.46 7.42 -16.57
C ARG A 337 -31.86 6.91 -15.17
N GLY A 338 -32.76 7.61 -14.46
CA GLY A 338 -33.15 7.29 -13.08
C GLY A 338 -32.04 7.56 -12.05
N VAL A 339 -31.19 8.56 -12.29
CA VAL A 339 -29.99 8.86 -11.49
C VAL A 339 -30.02 10.28 -10.92
N GLN A 340 -29.11 10.58 -9.97
CA GLN A 340 -28.91 11.94 -9.49
C GLN A 340 -28.40 12.86 -10.62
N LYS A 341 -28.61 14.18 -10.50
CA LYS A 341 -28.09 15.14 -11.48
C LYS A 341 -26.56 15.11 -11.60
N THR A 342 -25.86 14.67 -10.55
CA THR A 342 -24.41 14.47 -10.58
C THR A 342 -24.10 12.98 -10.61
N VAL A 343 -23.29 12.56 -11.59
CA VAL A 343 -22.84 11.16 -11.76
C VAL A 343 -21.33 11.10 -11.96
N LEU A 344 -20.72 9.94 -11.69
CA LEU A 344 -19.35 9.66 -12.10
C LEU A 344 -19.35 9.00 -13.48
N GLU A 345 -18.59 9.54 -14.41
CA GLU A 345 -18.35 8.98 -15.74
C GLU A 345 -16.83 8.96 -16.02
N ARG A 346 -16.39 8.15 -16.98
CA ARG A 346 -14.99 8.19 -17.43
C ARG A 346 -14.68 9.51 -18.12
N LYS A 347 -13.43 9.96 -18.00
CA LYS A 347 -12.90 11.16 -18.65
C LYS A 347 -12.49 10.90 -20.11
N GLY A 348 -12.08 9.68 -20.43
CA GLY A 348 -11.65 9.28 -21.76
C GLY A 348 -11.43 7.78 -21.90
N PRO A 349 -10.76 7.35 -22.98
CA PRO A 349 -10.46 5.95 -23.21
C PRO A 349 -9.47 5.40 -22.18
N SER A 350 -9.59 4.12 -21.82
CA SER A 350 -8.67 3.47 -20.87
C SER A 350 -7.29 3.24 -21.49
N THR A 351 -6.23 3.36 -20.68
CA THR A 351 -4.83 3.15 -21.10
C THR A 351 -4.58 1.69 -21.49
N PHE A 352 -5.31 0.77 -20.86
CA PHE A 352 -5.34 -0.66 -21.22
C PHE A 352 -6.70 -1.00 -21.85
N THR A 353 -6.71 -1.83 -22.89
CA THR A 353 -7.97 -2.25 -23.55
C THR A 353 -8.67 -3.35 -22.77
N CYS A 354 -7.89 -4.19 -22.08
CA CYS A 354 -8.36 -5.33 -21.30
C CYS A 354 -7.58 -5.47 -19.99
N ALA A 355 -8.13 -6.19 -19.03
CA ALA A 355 -7.48 -6.47 -17.75
C ALA A 355 -7.71 -7.92 -17.30
N ALA A 356 -6.87 -8.40 -16.40
CA ALA A 356 -7.07 -9.67 -15.70
C ALA A 356 -6.76 -9.54 -14.20
N GLU A 357 -7.73 -9.88 -13.35
CA GLU A 357 -7.50 -10.04 -11.91
C GLU A 357 -6.97 -11.46 -11.64
N ILE A 358 -5.80 -11.57 -11.02
CA ILE A 358 -5.19 -12.83 -10.63
C ILE A 358 -5.67 -13.20 -9.23
N VAL A 359 -6.76 -13.95 -9.17
CA VAL A 359 -7.36 -14.44 -7.91
C VAL A 359 -6.46 -15.49 -7.27
N SER A 360 -5.87 -16.39 -8.07
CA SER A 360 -4.89 -17.35 -7.60
C SER A 360 -3.97 -17.83 -8.72
N LYS A 361 -2.95 -18.63 -8.39
CA LYS A 361 -2.06 -19.32 -9.35
C LYS A 361 -2.80 -20.23 -10.35
N LYS A 362 -4.08 -20.54 -10.13
CA LYS A 362 -4.91 -21.39 -11.00
C LYS A 362 -6.19 -20.71 -11.50
N GLU A 363 -6.50 -19.48 -11.09
CA GLU A 363 -7.76 -18.79 -11.42
C GLU A 363 -7.55 -17.29 -11.73
N LEU A 364 -8.10 -16.89 -12.86
CA LEU A 364 -8.06 -15.53 -13.41
C LEU A 364 -9.49 -15.05 -13.72
N ARG A 365 -9.73 -13.75 -13.52
CA ARG A 365 -10.94 -13.04 -13.97
C ARG A 365 -10.56 -12.11 -15.10
N VAL A 366 -11.08 -12.35 -16.30
CA VAL A 366 -10.72 -11.61 -17.51
C VAL A 366 -11.79 -10.58 -17.89
N HIS A 367 -11.35 -9.34 -18.03
CA HIS A 367 -12.12 -8.19 -18.46
C HIS A 367 -11.74 -7.88 -19.92
N ARG A 368 -12.44 -8.51 -20.88
CA ARG A 368 -12.16 -8.36 -22.33
C ARG A 368 -12.25 -6.90 -22.81
N SER A 369 -13.12 -6.12 -22.19
CA SER A 369 -13.14 -4.66 -22.30
C SER A 369 -13.04 -4.08 -20.90
N LEU A 370 -11.93 -3.38 -20.63
CA LEU A 370 -11.75 -2.65 -19.38
C LEU A 370 -12.75 -1.47 -19.31
N GLU A 371 -12.95 -0.78 -20.42
CA GLU A 371 -13.95 0.29 -20.57
C GLU A 371 -15.36 -0.15 -20.13
N ALA A 372 -15.90 -1.22 -20.72
CA ALA A 372 -17.24 -1.71 -20.38
C ALA A 372 -17.34 -2.31 -18.97
N THR A 373 -16.20 -2.67 -18.36
CA THR A 373 -16.13 -3.03 -16.93
C THR A 373 -16.31 -1.79 -16.07
N VAL A 374 -15.52 -0.74 -16.32
CA VAL A 374 -15.53 0.51 -15.56
C VAL A 374 -16.88 1.21 -15.70
N ASP A 375 -17.44 1.29 -16.90
CA ASP A 375 -18.75 1.91 -17.15
C ASP A 375 -19.90 1.16 -16.46
N ALA A 376 -19.78 -0.17 -16.29
CA ALA A 376 -20.73 -0.95 -15.50
C ALA A 376 -20.61 -0.65 -13.99
N LEU A 377 -19.37 -0.65 -13.46
CA LEU A 377 -19.07 -0.38 -12.05
C LEU A 377 -19.50 1.04 -11.63
N LEU A 378 -19.19 2.06 -12.44
CA LEU A 378 -19.64 3.45 -12.22
C LEU A 378 -21.17 3.58 -12.24
N ALA A 379 -21.85 2.76 -13.06
CA ALA A 379 -23.31 2.69 -13.12
C ALA A 379 -23.93 1.80 -12.03
N GLY A 380 -23.15 1.32 -11.05
CA GLY A 380 -23.62 0.47 -9.94
C GLY A 380 -24.05 -0.95 -10.38
N LYS A 381 -23.49 -1.47 -11.48
CA LYS A 381 -23.85 -2.76 -12.08
C LYS A 381 -22.68 -3.74 -12.03
N LEU A 382 -22.99 -5.02 -11.90
CA LEU A 382 -21.99 -6.08 -12.04
C LEU A 382 -21.43 -6.09 -13.48
N PRO A 383 -20.09 -6.07 -13.66
CA PRO A 383 -19.47 -6.11 -14.98
C PRO A 383 -19.52 -7.52 -15.59
N ASN A 384 -19.43 -7.61 -16.92
CA ASN A 384 -19.32 -8.89 -17.62
C ASN A 384 -17.87 -9.40 -17.56
N VAL A 385 -17.60 -10.38 -16.69
CA VAL A 385 -16.28 -10.97 -16.46
C VAL A 385 -16.22 -12.41 -16.98
N GLU A 386 -15.09 -12.82 -17.56
CA GLU A 386 -14.82 -14.19 -18.00
C GLU A 386 -13.90 -14.90 -17.00
N ILE A 387 -14.40 -15.92 -16.29
CA ILE A 387 -13.58 -16.69 -15.35
C ILE A 387 -12.76 -17.76 -16.10
N ARG A 388 -11.47 -17.86 -15.81
CA ARG A 388 -10.55 -18.78 -16.48
C ARG A 388 -9.76 -19.60 -15.46
N LYS A 389 -9.85 -20.93 -15.55
CA LYS A 389 -9.24 -21.86 -14.58
C LYS A 389 -8.28 -22.85 -15.25
N LEU A 390 -7.19 -23.17 -14.55
CA LEU A 390 -6.24 -24.18 -15.00
C LEU A 390 -6.68 -25.57 -14.53
N GLY A 391 -7.19 -26.39 -15.45
CA GLY A 391 -7.66 -27.74 -15.17
C GLY A 391 -6.53 -28.78 -15.20
N SER A 392 -6.69 -29.88 -14.45
CA SER A 392 -5.71 -30.98 -14.36
C SER A 392 -5.51 -31.79 -15.66
N LYS A 393 -6.25 -31.47 -16.73
CA LYS A 393 -6.05 -32.03 -18.09
C LYS A 393 -5.98 -30.96 -19.18
N GLY A 394 -5.69 -29.70 -18.81
CA GLY A 394 -5.54 -28.58 -19.74
C GLY A 394 -6.43 -27.38 -19.42
N LEU A 395 -6.57 -26.48 -20.40
CA LEU A 395 -7.30 -25.22 -20.28
C LEU A 395 -8.80 -25.48 -20.02
N MET A 396 -9.32 -25.07 -18.85
CA MET A 396 -10.75 -25.11 -18.56
C MET A 396 -11.31 -23.68 -18.56
N GLN A 397 -11.75 -23.27 -19.76
CA GLN A 397 -12.39 -21.98 -19.99
C GLN A 397 -13.87 -22.07 -19.61
N GLU A 398 -14.17 -21.88 -18.32
CA GLU A 398 -15.52 -21.85 -17.78
C GLU A 398 -16.12 -20.44 -17.98
N VAL A 399 -16.75 -20.20 -19.14
CA VAL A 399 -17.32 -18.89 -19.54
C VAL A 399 -18.62 -18.58 -18.74
N SER A 400 -18.48 -18.51 -17.43
CA SER A 400 -19.51 -18.09 -16.48
C SER A 400 -19.64 -16.57 -16.47
N VAL A 401 -20.29 -16.03 -17.51
CA VAL A 401 -20.83 -14.67 -17.46
C VAL A 401 -21.85 -14.63 -16.31
N GLN A 402 -21.64 -13.76 -15.32
CA GLN A 402 -22.63 -13.51 -14.26
C GLN A 402 -23.84 -12.76 -14.83
N LYS A 403 -24.73 -13.51 -15.48
CA LYS A 403 -26.06 -13.09 -15.89
C LYS A 403 -27.11 -13.76 -15.00
N GLU A 404 -27.11 -13.40 -13.72
CA GLU A 404 -28.25 -13.71 -12.84
C GLU A 404 -29.44 -12.81 -13.21
N GLN A 405 -30.21 -13.28 -14.19
CA GLN A 405 -31.59 -12.84 -14.43
C GLN A 405 -32.52 -14.05 -14.30
N SER A 406 -33.04 -14.26 -13.09
CA SER A 406 -34.20 -15.13 -12.85
C SER A 406 -35.20 -14.44 -11.95
N HIS A 407 -36.30 -14.02 -12.56
CA HIS A 407 -37.50 -13.42 -11.97
C HIS A 407 -37.79 -13.76 -10.49
N LEU A 408 -37.90 -12.72 -9.66
CA LEU A 408 -39.11 -12.55 -8.86
C LEU A 408 -39.84 -11.27 -9.28
N GLY A 409 -41.17 -11.29 -9.15
CA GLY A 409 -42.03 -10.15 -9.46
C GLY A 409 -42.17 -9.18 -8.28
N ILE A 410 -42.92 -8.12 -8.53
CA ILE A 410 -43.26 -7.04 -7.58
C ILE A 410 -43.76 -7.61 -6.24
N TYR A 411 -42.92 -7.52 -5.21
CA TYR A 411 -43.29 -7.66 -3.80
C TYR A 411 -42.52 -6.63 -2.96
N ASP A 412 -43.04 -6.35 -1.78
CA ASP A 412 -42.78 -5.11 -1.04
C ASP A 412 -41.40 -5.07 -0.34
N ALA A 413 -40.99 -3.87 0.08
CA ALA A 413 -39.67 -3.63 0.66
C ALA A 413 -39.63 -3.84 2.19
N THR A 414 -38.96 -4.90 2.64
CA THR A 414 -38.21 -4.96 3.92
C THR A 414 -37.33 -6.22 3.99
N GLU A 415 -36.35 -6.20 4.91
CA GLU A 415 -35.53 -7.34 5.36
C GLU A 415 -34.75 -8.12 4.26
N PHE A 416 -33.47 -7.75 4.09
CA PHE A 416 -32.47 -8.58 3.40
C PHE A 416 -31.57 -9.29 4.42
N ASP A 417 -31.44 -10.61 4.29
CA ASP A 417 -30.79 -11.49 5.28
C ASP A 417 -29.26 -11.38 5.28
N GLY A 418 -28.66 -11.39 6.47
CA GLY A 418 -27.25 -11.07 6.70
C GLY A 418 -26.27 -12.25 6.59
N ASP A 419 -26.74 -13.50 6.68
CA ASP A 419 -25.81 -14.64 6.86
C ASP A 419 -25.05 -15.05 5.58
N SER A 420 -25.51 -14.66 4.38
CA SER A 420 -24.75 -14.90 3.13
C SER A 420 -23.43 -14.11 3.07
N LEU A 421 -23.42 -12.85 3.51
CA LEU A 421 -22.19 -12.04 3.62
C LEU A 421 -21.27 -12.54 4.74
N ARG A 422 -21.85 -13.21 5.76
CA ARG A 422 -21.12 -13.70 6.94
C ARG A 422 -20.27 -14.94 6.64
N ASN A 423 -20.74 -15.80 5.74
CA ASN A 423 -19.95 -16.95 5.27
C ASN A 423 -18.80 -16.52 4.34
N ALA A 424 -18.99 -15.48 3.51
CA ALA A 424 -17.90 -14.89 2.74
C ALA A 424 -16.81 -14.28 3.66
N ARG A 425 -17.21 -13.53 4.70
CA ARG A 425 -16.29 -13.02 5.73
C ARG A 425 -15.51 -14.13 6.42
N ARG A 426 -16.18 -15.18 6.91
CA ARG A 426 -15.50 -16.31 7.57
C ARG A 426 -14.46 -17.02 6.72
N SER A 427 -14.59 -17.01 5.38
CA SER A 427 -13.56 -17.54 4.47
C SER A 427 -12.38 -16.58 4.24
N LEU A 428 -12.54 -15.28 4.49
CA LEU A 428 -11.46 -14.29 4.54
C LEU A 428 -10.76 -14.31 5.90
N ASP A 429 -11.51 -14.33 7.00
CA ASP A 429 -10.98 -14.32 8.37
C ASP A 429 -10.03 -15.51 8.63
N SER A 430 -10.32 -16.67 8.04
CA SER A 430 -9.45 -17.87 8.08
C SER A 430 -8.22 -17.82 7.17
N ALA A 431 -8.18 -16.91 6.19
CA ALA A 431 -7.05 -16.74 5.28
C ALA A 431 -5.99 -15.76 5.81
N PHE A 432 -6.34 -14.95 6.82
CA PHE A 432 -5.44 -13.97 7.46
C PHE A 432 -4.89 -14.40 8.83
N ASN A 433 -5.29 -15.57 9.35
CA ASN A 433 -4.93 -16.04 10.70
C ASN A 433 -4.18 -17.38 10.70
N LEU A 434 -2.98 -17.40 10.10
CA LEU A 434 -1.85 -18.33 10.27
C LEU A 434 -0.78 -17.94 9.21
N ASP A 435 0.44 -17.54 9.52
CA ASP A 435 1.22 -17.70 10.76
C ASP A 435 2.25 -16.56 10.94
N SER A 436 2.49 -16.15 12.18
CA SER A 436 3.62 -15.32 12.64
C SER A 436 3.69 -15.36 14.19
N ALA A 437 3.73 -16.56 14.75
CA ALA A 437 3.99 -16.76 16.18
C ALA A 437 5.49 -16.66 16.53
N GLU A 438 5.76 -16.33 17.80
CA GLU A 438 7.08 -16.21 18.46
C GLU A 438 7.99 -15.04 17.98
N GLY A 439 8.54 -14.20 18.87
CA GLY A 439 8.38 -14.17 20.33
C GLY A 439 9.23 -13.09 21.01
N HIS A 440 8.93 -12.83 22.29
CA HIS A 440 9.61 -11.89 23.20
C HIS A 440 11.15 -12.18 23.34
N ILE A 441 12.02 -11.31 23.89
CA ILE A 441 12.06 -10.75 25.26
C ILE A 441 13.02 -9.53 25.34
N GLU A 442 12.72 -8.60 26.28
CA GLU A 442 13.56 -7.54 26.92
C GLU A 442 14.25 -6.39 26.12
N ARG A 443 13.58 -5.23 26.19
CA ARG A 443 14.07 -3.89 26.62
C ARG A 443 15.57 -3.53 26.52
N THR A 444 15.83 -2.44 25.78
CA THR A 444 16.71 -1.34 26.22
C THR A 444 16.07 -0.01 25.84
N ASP A 445 16.00 0.95 26.76
CA ASP A 445 15.19 2.17 26.62
C ASP A 445 15.78 3.23 25.67
N GLY A 446 14.91 4.03 25.03
CA GLY A 446 15.26 5.34 24.44
C GLY A 446 15.05 5.50 22.92
N ALA A 447 13.90 6.11 22.57
CA ALA A 447 13.55 6.77 21.29
C ALA A 447 13.71 5.99 19.95
N GLY A 448 12.70 5.94 19.07
CA GLY A 448 11.32 6.44 19.18
C GLY A 448 10.47 5.82 18.05
N SER A 449 9.15 5.69 18.29
CA SER A 449 8.19 5.12 17.34
C SER A 449 7.39 6.24 16.68
N SER A 450 7.58 6.43 15.37
CA SER A 450 6.77 7.35 14.56
C SER A 450 5.36 6.79 14.35
N LEU A 451 4.35 7.58 14.67
CA LEU A 451 2.93 7.26 14.57
C LEU A 451 2.38 7.68 13.21
N ASN A 452 1.70 6.76 12.52
CA ASN A 452 1.13 6.97 11.20
C ASN A 452 -0.29 7.55 11.28
N LEU A 453 -0.45 8.80 10.86
CA LEU A 453 -1.70 9.54 10.90
C LEU A 453 -2.34 9.66 9.51
N TYR A 454 -3.55 9.11 9.34
CA TYR A 454 -4.31 9.24 8.09
C TYR A 454 -5.24 10.47 8.13
N ALA A 455 -5.04 11.42 7.21
CA ALA A 455 -5.77 12.68 7.17
C ALA A 455 -6.96 12.64 6.20
N TYR A 456 -8.17 12.31 6.69
CA TYR A 456 -9.35 12.21 5.84
C TYR A 456 -10.04 13.55 5.56
N GLY A 457 -9.77 14.07 4.36
CA GLY A 457 -10.47 15.22 3.78
C GLY A 457 -10.03 16.59 4.32
N ILE A 458 -9.02 16.60 5.18
CA ILE A 458 -8.27 17.77 5.65
C ILE A 458 -7.21 18.15 4.60
N SER A 459 -6.77 19.40 4.57
CA SER A 459 -5.66 19.83 3.70
C SER A 459 -4.32 19.40 4.31
N GLU A 460 -3.57 18.60 3.56
CA GLU A 460 -2.23 18.09 3.92
C GLU A 460 -1.28 19.20 4.35
N SER A 461 -1.27 20.33 3.63
CA SER A 461 -0.49 21.53 3.99
C SER A 461 -0.84 22.11 5.37
N THR A 462 -2.11 22.05 5.79
CA THR A 462 -2.54 22.50 7.13
C THR A 462 -2.19 21.47 8.21
N ALA A 463 -2.19 20.18 7.87
CA ALA A 463 -1.75 19.11 8.77
C ALA A 463 -0.24 19.17 9.02
N LEU A 464 0.57 19.34 7.97
CA LEU A 464 2.02 19.52 8.07
C LEU A 464 2.38 20.78 8.88
N GLN A 465 1.72 21.91 8.62
CA GLN A 465 1.89 23.13 9.43
C GLN A 465 1.53 22.91 10.91
N ALA A 466 0.53 22.09 11.23
CA ALA A 466 0.15 21.78 12.61
C ALA A 466 1.18 20.86 13.30
N ILE A 467 1.75 19.88 12.59
CA ILE A 467 2.81 19.00 13.08
C ILE A 467 4.09 19.80 13.36
N GLN A 468 4.49 20.66 12.42
CA GLN A 468 5.64 21.57 12.56
C GLN A 468 5.45 22.58 13.70
N GLN A 469 4.25 23.17 13.86
CA GLN A 469 3.95 24.09 14.98
C GLN A 469 4.02 23.40 16.36
N LEU A 470 3.91 22.07 16.42
CA LEU A 470 3.99 21.27 17.65
C LEU A 470 5.36 20.60 17.85
N GLU A 471 6.33 20.81 16.95
CA GLU A 471 7.63 20.12 16.95
C GLU A 471 7.51 18.58 16.89
N LEU A 472 6.42 18.06 16.30
CA LEU A 472 6.09 16.63 16.23
C LEU A 472 6.65 15.91 15.00
N GLU A 473 7.58 16.51 14.26
CA GLU A 473 8.13 15.98 12.99
C GLU A 473 8.83 14.62 13.18
N ASP A 474 9.46 14.37 14.33
CA ASP A 474 10.07 13.08 14.70
C ASP A 474 9.05 12.03 15.23
N ILE A 475 7.79 12.42 15.45
CA ILE A 475 6.79 11.61 16.19
C ILE A 475 5.57 11.26 15.32
N VAL A 476 5.13 12.14 14.42
CA VAL A 476 3.89 11.94 13.63
C VAL A 476 4.17 12.02 12.13
N THR A 477 3.96 10.92 11.42
CA THR A 477 4.09 10.82 9.95
C THR A 477 2.71 10.76 9.31
N LEU A 478 2.46 11.53 8.25
CA LEU A 478 1.20 11.44 7.50
C LEU A 478 1.23 10.24 6.54
N THR A 479 0.22 9.37 6.62
CA THR A 479 0.03 8.24 5.68
C THR A 479 -1.16 8.45 4.75
N TYR A 480 -1.05 7.89 3.54
CA TYR A 480 -2.12 7.82 2.55
C TYR A 480 -2.85 6.46 2.56
N ASN A 481 -2.38 5.48 3.33
CA ASN A 481 -3.02 4.18 3.48
C ASN A 481 -3.69 4.07 4.86
N ILE A 482 -5.02 3.98 4.87
CA ILE A 482 -5.80 3.81 6.11
C ILE A 482 -5.51 2.48 6.83
N SER A 483 -5.05 1.45 6.11
CA SER A 483 -4.68 0.16 6.70
C SER A 483 -3.32 0.14 7.40
N GLU A 484 -2.55 1.23 7.30
CA GLU A 484 -1.25 1.44 7.96
C GLU A 484 -1.32 2.58 9.00
N ALA A 485 -2.52 3.06 9.31
CA ALA A 485 -2.75 4.22 10.15
C ALA A 485 -3.00 3.83 11.61
N ASP A 486 -2.12 4.28 12.50
CA ASP A 486 -2.29 4.15 13.96
C ASP A 486 -3.38 5.11 14.49
N ALA A 487 -3.67 6.18 13.75
CA ALA A 487 -4.77 7.10 14.03
C ALA A 487 -5.35 7.72 12.74
N VAL A 488 -6.61 8.16 12.80
CA VAL A 488 -7.27 8.94 11.74
C VAL A 488 -7.63 10.32 12.26
N ILE A 489 -7.27 11.38 11.54
CA ILE A 489 -7.84 12.73 11.75
C ILE A 489 -8.80 13.04 10.60
N ALA A 490 -10.06 13.37 10.91
CA ALA A 490 -11.13 13.43 9.92
C ALA A 490 -12.02 14.66 10.07
N LEU A 491 -12.37 15.27 8.93
CA LEU A 491 -13.41 16.29 8.87
C LEU A 491 -14.80 15.66 9.10
N HIS A 492 -15.44 16.00 10.21
CA HIS A 492 -16.71 15.39 10.67
C HIS A 492 -17.83 15.43 9.59
N SER A 493 -17.92 16.54 8.85
CA SER A 493 -18.88 16.73 7.74
C SER A 493 -18.61 15.87 6.50
N LYS A 494 -17.37 15.38 6.32
CA LYS A 494 -16.97 14.45 5.25
C LYS A 494 -17.08 12.99 5.72
N LEU A 495 -16.71 12.68 6.95
CA LEU A 495 -16.79 11.30 7.47
C LEU A 495 -18.24 10.82 7.60
N LYS A 496 -19.18 11.68 8.04
CA LYS A 496 -20.61 11.34 8.09
C LYS A 496 -21.25 11.01 6.72
N LYS A 497 -20.59 11.33 5.60
CA LYS A 497 -21.05 11.00 4.24
C LYS A 497 -20.44 9.72 3.66
N ASN A 498 -19.41 9.14 4.29
CA ASN A 498 -18.74 7.95 3.79
C ASN A 498 -18.82 6.80 4.82
N SER A 499 -19.78 5.90 4.61
CA SER A 499 -20.01 4.73 5.47
C SER A 499 -18.89 3.68 5.39
N GLN A 500 -18.12 3.65 4.30
CA GLN A 500 -17.04 2.67 4.13
C GLN A 500 -15.87 2.97 5.06
N ILE A 501 -15.45 4.23 5.17
CA ILE A 501 -14.36 4.62 6.08
C ILE A 501 -14.78 4.45 7.54
N GLN A 502 -16.05 4.74 7.89
CA GLN A 502 -16.57 4.42 9.22
C GLN A 502 -16.58 2.91 9.51
N ALA A 503 -16.80 2.06 8.50
CA ALA A 503 -16.75 0.61 8.65
C ALA A 503 -15.30 0.11 8.81
N VAL A 504 -14.33 0.67 8.07
CA VAL A 504 -12.90 0.36 8.22
C VAL A 504 -12.42 0.71 9.63
N VAL A 505 -12.62 1.96 10.06
CA VAL A 505 -12.34 2.44 11.43
C VAL A 505 -12.90 1.48 12.48
N LYS A 506 -14.20 1.17 12.43
CA LYS A 506 -14.88 0.30 13.40
C LYS A 506 -14.53 -1.19 13.27
N SER A 507 -13.71 -1.58 12.30
CA SER A 507 -13.24 -2.96 12.10
C SER A 507 -11.76 -3.14 12.46
N GLN A 508 -11.01 -2.04 12.57
CA GLN A 508 -9.58 -2.03 12.95
C GLN A 508 -9.34 -1.33 14.29
N ASP A 509 -10.40 -0.81 14.93
CA ASP A 509 -10.40 -0.08 16.21
C ASP A 509 -9.48 1.15 16.27
N ILE A 510 -9.19 1.74 15.10
CA ILE A 510 -8.29 2.88 14.95
C ILE A 510 -8.94 4.14 15.55
N PRO A 511 -8.28 4.88 16.46
CA PRO A 511 -8.82 6.09 17.07
C PRO A 511 -9.05 7.20 16.03
N VAL A 512 -10.23 7.83 16.07
CA VAL A 512 -10.62 8.89 15.13
C VAL A 512 -10.80 10.23 15.82
N PHE A 513 -9.95 11.18 15.45
CA PHE A 513 -9.99 12.56 15.92
C PHE A 513 -10.81 13.42 14.96
N PHE A 514 -11.96 13.91 15.43
CA PHE A 514 -12.90 14.69 14.64
C PHE A 514 -12.58 16.19 14.70
N VAL A 515 -12.42 16.82 13.53
CA VAL A 515 -12.40 18.29 13.42
C VAL A 515 -13.69 18.81 12.76
N LYS A 516 -14.21 19.95 13.22
CA LYS A 516 -15.42 20.59 12.66
C LYS A 516 -15.07 21.38 11.38
N THR A 517 -13.90 22.03 11.33
CA THR A 517 -13.41 22.82 10.19
C THR A 517 -11.94 22.49 9.84
N ASN A 518 -11.49 22.86 8.64
CA ASN A 518 -10.09 22.78 8.23
C ASN A 518 -9.26 23.95 8.79
N SER A 519 -9.39 24.23 10.09
CA SER A 519 -8.62 25.28 10.76
C SER A 519 -7.38 24.69 11.42
N LEU A 520 -6.24 25.37 11.27
CA LEU A 520 -4.99 25.04 11.94
C LEU A 520 -5.21 24.84 13.44
N SER A 521 -5.94 25.74 14.11
CA SER A 521 -6.20 25.65 15.55
C SER A 521 -7.00 24.41 15.99
N GLN A 522 -7.89 23.88 15.14
CA GLN A 522 -8.62 22.63 15.45
C GLN A 522 -7.75 21.39 15.20
N ILE A 523 -6.94 21.41 14.14
CA ILE A 523 -6.02 20.32 13.79
C ILE A 523 -4.90 20.21 14.84
N THR A 524 -4.28 21.33 15.23
CA THR A 524 -3.28 21.42 16.31
C THR A 524 -3.86 20.96 17.66
N ARG A 525 -5.14 21.20 17.96
CA ARG A 525 -5.79 20.69 19.18
C ARG A 525 -6.02 19.17 19.11
N ALA A 526 -6.44 18.65 17.96
CA ALA A 526 -6.64 17.22 17.74
C ALA A 526 -5.31 16.42 17.81
N LEU A 527 -4.25 16.94 17.19
CA LEU A 527 -2.89 16.37 17.26
C LEU A 527 -2.34 16.33 18.69
N ARG A 528 -2.57 17.39 19.49
CA ARG A 528 -2.16 17.40 20.89
C ARG A 528 -2.89 16.33 21.70
N ALA A 529 -4.21 16.22 21.57
CA ALA A 529 -4.99 15.18 22.25
C ALA A 529 -4.57 13.75 21.83
N LEU A 530 -4.15 13.55 20.57
CA LEU A 530 -3.60 12.28 20.09
C LEU A 530 -2.29 11.91 20.80
N VAL A 531 -1.39 12.87 21.00
CA VAL A 531 -0.11 12.65 21.72
C VAL A 531 -0.35 12.48 23.23
N ASP A 532 -1.22 13.29 23.83
CA ASP A 532 -1.55 13.21 25.27
C ASP A 532 -2.22 11.87 25.63
N ASN A 533 -3.08 11.34 24.74
CA ASN A 533 -3.74 10.04 24.92
C ASN A 533 -2.77 8.84 24.87
N HIS A 534 -1.52 9.01 24.45
CA HIS A 534 -0.59 7.90 24.29
C HIS A 534 0.06 7.40 25.61
N MET A 535 -0.40 7.93 26.77
CA MET A 535 0.14 7.61 28.10
C MET A 535 -0.79 6.89 29.08
N ASP A 536 -2.11 6.87 28.89
CA ASP A 536 -3.07 6.17 29.77
C ASP A 536 -4.22 5.54 28.97
N GLU A 537 -4.56 4.27 29.27
CA GLU A 537 -5.58 3.48 28.58
C GLU A 537 -6.68 2.99 29.56
N LEU A 538 -7.93 2.94 29.09
CA LEU A 538 -9.14 2.32 29.69
C LEU A 538 -9.76 2.94 30.97
N ILE A 539 -10.89 3.67 30.78
CA ILE A 539 -12.08 3.62 31.68
C ILE A 539 -13.37 3.63 30.81
N ASP A 540 -14.40 2.91 31.27
CA ASP A 540 -15.69 2.68 30.58
C ASP A 540 -16.73 3.82 30.63
N ILE A 541 -17.44 4.01 29.50
CA ILE A 541 -18.92 4.05 29.30
C ILE A 541 -19.83 5.03 30.11
N ASP A 542 -20.67 5.74 29.33
CA ASP A 542 -21.97 6.42 29.61
C ASP A 542 -22.06 7.82 30.29
N TYR A 543 -22.97 8.64 29.71
CA TYR A 543 -23.37 10.03 30.02
C TYR A 543 -22.32 11.15 29.77
N ASP A 544 -22.68 12.38 29.36
CA ASP A 544 -24.00 13.05 29.18
C ASP A 544 -24.03 13.92 27.90
N ASP A 545 -25.02 13.72 27.01
CA ASP A 545 -25.21 14.43 25.71
C ASP A 545 -25.46 15.96 25.81
N LYS A 546 -25.38 16.56 26.99
CA LYS A 546 -25.88 17.93 27.26
C LYS A 546 -24.81 19.02 27.28
N GLU A 547 -23.54 18.68 27.51
CA GLU A 547 -22.48 19.70 27.54
C GLU A 547 -21.98 20.07 26.14
N GLU A 548 -21.90 19.11 25.20
CA GLU A 548 -21.52 19.42 23.80
C GLU A 548 -22.49 20.40 23.12
N ALA A 549 -23.80 20.28 23.40
CA ALA A 549 -24.82 21.18 22.86
C ALA A 549 -24.63 22.62 23.35
N ARG A 550 -24.42 22.80 24.66
CA ARG A 550 -24.14 24.11 25.27
C ARG A 550 -22.83 24.71 24.77
N SER A 551 -21.78 23.90 24.70
CA SER A 551 -20.49 24.32 24.15
C SER A 551 -20.63 24.83 22.71
N SER A 552 -21.42 24.17 21.86
CA SER A 552 -21.61 24.63 20.48
C SER A 552 -22.41 25.93 20.39
N GLU A 553 -23.50 26.09 21.14
CA GLU A 553 -24.27 27.34 21.14
C GLU A 553 -23.46 28.54 21.68
N GLU A 554 -22.59 28.32 22.66
CA GLU A 554 -21.68 29.34 23.17
C GLU A 554 -20.57 29.69 22.16
N THR A 555 -19.94 28.70 21.51
CA THR A 555 -18.94 28.99 20.46
C THR A 555 -19.53 29.73 19.28
N ASP A 556 -20.74 29.38 18.86
CA ASP A 556 -21.42 30.03 17.73
C ASP A 556 -21.78 31.49 18.09
N ALA A 557 -22.21 31.76 19.32
CA ALA A 557 -22.52 33.10 19.81
C ALA A 557 -21.27 33.98 20.04
N LEU A 558 -20.14 33.39 20.42
CA LEU A 558 -18.85 34.10 20.53
C LEU A 558 -18.26 34.43 19.15
N GLU A 559 -18.38 33.53 18.17
CA GLU A 559 -17.96 33.82 16.79
C GLU A 559 -18.87 34.88 16.14
N GLU A 560 -20.18 34.86 16.41
CA GLU A 560 -21.13 35.92 16.01
C GLU A 560 -20.69 37.30 16.54
N ALA A 561 -20.37 37.39 17.83
CA ALA A 561 -19.86 38.62 18.45
C ALA A 561 -18.51 39.08 17.86
N ARG A 562 -17.56 38.15 17.67
CA ARG A 562 -16.25 38.44 17.07
C ARG A 562 -16.37 38.99 15.65
N LEU A 563 -17.20 38.38 14.81
CA LEU A 563 -17.42 38.80 13.43
C LEU A 563 -18.11 40.18 13.35
N ALA A 564 -19.06 40.46 14.25
CA ALA A 564 -19.66 41.79 14.37
C ALA A 564 -18.61 42.87 14.70
N ILE A 565 -17.72 42.59 15.65
CA ILE A 565 -16.62 43.48 16.04
C ILE A 565 -15.67 43.71 14.85
N GLU A 566 -15.12 42.64 14.29
CA GLU A 566 -14.05 42.69 13.28
C GLU A 566 -14.50 43.23 11.92
N GLN A 567 -15.77 43.02 11.51
CA GLN A 567 -16.22 43.34 10.15
C GLN A 567 -17.17 44.55 10.05
N VAL A 568 -17.73 45.00 11.17
CA VAL A 568 -18.72 46.09 11.20
C VAL A 568 -18.36 47.16 12.22
N VAL A 569 -18.24 46.83 13.50
CA VAL A 569 -18.07 47.83 14.56
C VAL A 569 -16.73 48.57 14.43
N ILE A 570 -15.63 47.84 14.23
CA ILE A 570 -14.30 48.45 14.07
C ILE A 570 -14.12 49.09 12.67
N PRO A 571 -14.42 48.43 11.53
CA PRO A 571 -14.10 49.00 10.21
C PRO A 571 -15.08 50.06 9.70
N LYS A 572 -16.33 50.07 10.19
CA LYS A 572 -17.39 50.99 9.71
C LYS A 572 -17.85 51.99 10.77
N GLY A 573 -17.56 51.75 12.04
CA GLY A 573 -18.06 52.60 13.14
C GLY A 573 -19.57 52.51 13.35
N GLU A 574 -20.19 51.38 13.00
CA GLU A 574 -21.64 51.16 13.11
C GLU A 574 -21.96 50.26 14.32
N SER A 575 -23.04 50.54 15.05
CA SER A 575 -23.48 49.68 16.16
C SER A 575 -24.17 48.41 15.65
N VAL A 576 -23.81 47.24 16.18
CA VAL A 576 -24.43 45.96 15.80
C VAL A 576 -25.29 45.41 16.94
N GLN A 577 -26.42 44.80 16.61
CA GLN A 577 -27.24 44.01 17.52
C GLN A 577 -26.98 42.53 17.24
N LEU A 578 -26.65 41.76 18.26
CA LEU A 578 -26.50 40.30 18.16
C LEU A 578 -27.86 39.60 18.30
N LEU A 579 -27.93 38.32 17.97
CA LEU A 579 -29.10 37.47 18.18
C LEU A 579 -29.41 37.32 19.69
N PRO A 580 -30.68 37.13 20.07
CA PRO A 580 -31.04 36.86 21.45
C PRO A 580 -30.50 35.53 21.98
N ARG A 581 -29.97 35.55 23.22
CA ARG A 581 -29.29 34.43 23.88
C ARG A 581 -29.64 34.40 25.39
N PRO A 582 -29.49 33.26 26.09
CA PRO A 582 -29.60 33.21 27.55
C PRO A 582 -28.46 34.00 28.23
N SER A 583 -28.74 34.48 29.44
CA SER A 583 -27.83 35.33 30.23
C SER A 583 -26.42 34.77 30.44
N SER A 584 -26.27 33.44 30.53
CA SER A 584 -24.95 32.80 30.64
C SER A 584 -24.05 33.05 29.43
N ILE A 585 -24.61 32.96 28.21
CA ILE A 585 -23.88 33.19 26.96
C ILE A 585 -23.68 34.70 26.72
N ILE A 586 -24.64 35.52 27.14
CA ILE A 586 -24.51 36.99 27.11
C ILE A 586 -23.30 37.45 27.94
N SER A 587 -23.02 36.83 29.09
CA SER A 587 -21.81 37.15 29.87
C SER A 587 -20.54 36.93 29.06
N SER A 588 -20.37 35.74 28.45
CA SER A 588 -19.21 35.42 27.62
C SER A 588 -19.08 36.35 26.41
N GLN A 589 -20.20 36.75 25.79
CA GLN A 589 -20.22 37.76 24.71
C GLN A 589 -19.80 39.15 25.21
N VAL A 590 -20.24 39.56 26.40
CA VAL A 590 -19.85 40.83 27.04
C VAL A 590 -18.37 40.85 27.38
N ASP A 591 -17.85 39.81 28.01
CA ASP A 591 -16.43 39.67 28.35
C ASP A 591 -15.54 39.78 27.10
N LEU A 592 -15.99 39.18 25.98
CA LEU A 592 -15.33 39.31 24.69
C LEU A 592 -15.37 40.77 24.17
N VAL A 593 -16.51 41.47 24.24
CA VAL A 593 -16.64 42.87 23.79
C VAL A 593 -15.77 43.81 24.63
N GLU A 594 -15.69 43.60 25.95
CA GLU A 594 -14.81 44.37 26.84
C GLU A 594 -13.33 44.12 26.53
N SER A 595 -12.93 42.92 26.12
CA SER A 595 -11.54 42.67 25.70
C SER A 595 -11.09 43.51 24.50
N PHE A 596 -12.04 43.94 23.64
CA PHE A 596 -11.80 44.89 22.55
C PHE A 596 -11.97 46.38 22.94
N SER A 597 -12.18 46.70 24.22
CA SER A 597 -12.42 48.06 24.73
C SER A 597 -13.61 48.79 24.08
N LEU A 598 -14.61 48.03 23.64
CA LEU A 598 -15.85 48.54 23.05
C LEU A 598 -16.95 48.71 24.11
N GLN A 599 -17.87 49.64 23.88
CA GLN A 599 -19.04 49.82 24.74
C GLN A 599 -20.16 48.86 24.34
N TRP A 600 -20.97 48.42 25.30
CA TRP A 600 -22.07 47.49 25.08
C TRP A 600 -23.31 47.87 25.88
N GLU A 601 -24.48 47.48 25.38
CA GLU A 601 -25.76 47.57 26.06
C GLU A 601 -26.47 46.21 25.95
N VAL A 602 -26.89 45.61 27.07
CA VAL A 602 -27.81 44.46 27.03
C VAL A 602 -29.24 44.97 27.01
N ILE A 603 -30.01 44.55 26.01
CA ILE A 603 -31.37 45.01 25.74
C ILE A 603 -32.33 43.82 25.79
N GLY A 604 -33.44 43.98 26.51
CA GLY A 604 -34.51 42.97 26.62
C GLY A 604 -34.58 42.29 28.00
N GLN A 605 -35.36 41.21 28.05
CA GLN A 605 -35.49 40.29 29.19
C GLN A 605 -35.54 38.86 28.64
N GLU A 606 -35.08 37.87 29.40
CA GLU A 606 -35.09 36.47 28.95
C GLU A 606 -36.51 35.99 28.57
N PRO A 607 -36.66 35.17 27.51
CA PRO A 607 -35.60 34.58 26.67
C PRO A 607 -35.07 35.49 25.55
N ASN A 608 -35.60 36.71 25.39
CA ASN A 608 -35.31 37.60 24.27
C ASN A 608 -34.32 38.74 24.64
N ALA A 609 -33.35 38.48 25.51
CA ALA A 609 -32.27 39.40 25.81
C ALA A 609 -31.16 39.27 24.75
N TYR A 610 -30.55 40.38 24.35
CA TYR A 610 -29.43 40.41 23.40
C TYR A 610 -28.42 41.52 23.73
N VAL A 611 -27.17 41.34 23.27
CA VAL A 611 -26.13 42.37 23.35
C VAL A 611 -26.21 43.28 22.11
N ARG A 612 -26.16 44.59 22.33
CA ARG A 612 -25.84 45.59 21.31
C ARG A 612 -24.44 46.12 21.54
N ILE A 613 -23.57 45.98 20.55
CA ILE A 613 -22.20 46.49 20.57
C ILE A 613 -22.22 47.91 19.98
N LEU A 614 -21.59 48.84 20.67
CA LEU A 614 -21.46 50.25 20.28
C LEU A 614 -20.02 50.55 19.83
N PRO A 615 -19.82 51.32 18.75
CA PRO A 615 -18.49 51.72 18.28
C PRO A 615 -17.81 52.64 19.30
N HIS A 616 -16.48 52.52 19.42
CA HIS A 616 -15.69 53.32 20.36
C HIS A 616 -15.58 54.79 19.89
N PHE A 617 -16.55 55.62 20.28
CA PHE A 617 -16.47 57.07 20.12
C PHE A 617 -15.52 57.67 21.17
N ALA A 618 -14.23 57.69 20.85
CA ALA A 618 -13.34 58.70 21.44
C ALA A 618 -13.93 60.10 21.14
N PRO A 619 -13.99 61.00 22.13
CA PRO A 619 -14.69 62.28 21.94
C PRO A 619 -13.99 63.13 20.88
N LYS A 620 -14.78 63.75 20.00
CA LYS A 620 -14.27 64.89 19.21
C LYS A 620 -13.80 65.97 20.19
N GLU A 621 -12.59 66.47 19.98
CA GLU A 621 -12.14 67.70 20.63
C GLU A 621 -13.05 68.84 20.17
N ALA A 622 -13.90 69.31 21.09
CA ALA A 622 -14.68 70.52 20.92
C ALA A 622 -13.83 71.72 21.33
N GLU A 623 -12.84 72.09 20.51
CA GLU A 623 -12.35 73.47 20.57
C GLU A 623 -13.51 74.41 20.24
N ALA A 624 -13.80 75.30 21.18
CA ALA A 624 -15.03 76.07 21.17
C ALA A 624 -14.88 77.34 20.31
N THR A 625 -15.91 77.63 19.51
CA THR A 625 -16.40 79.01 19.38
C THR A 625 -17.91 78.99 19.27
N ILE A 626 -18.58 79.70 20.17
CA ILE A 626 -20.04 79.89 20.16
C ILE A 626 -20.34 81.21 19.47
N GLN A 627 -21.09 81.20 18.35
CA GLN A 627 -22.27 82.06 18.19
C GLN A 627 -23.10 81.77 16.94
N LYS A 628 -24.35 82.23 17.04
CA LYS A 628 -25.45 82.33 16.06
C LYS A 628 -25.01 83.10 14.78
N GLU A 629 -25.74 83.12 13.67
CA GLU A 629 -27.21 83.07 13.48
C GLU A 629 -27.61 82.59 12.06
N THR A 630 -28.90 82.65 11.69
CA THR A 630 -29.51 82.19 10.41
C THR A 630 -29.75 83.35 9.40
N PRO A 631 -30.21 83.13 8.14
CA PRO A 631 -29.89 82.11 7.11
C PRO A 631 -29.79 82.68 5.64
N ALA A 632 -29.60 81.79 4.66
CA ALA A 632 -30.10 81.83 3.25
C ALA A 632 -29.33 82.56 2.12
N VAL A 633 -29.73 82.21 0.87
CA VAL A 633 -29.45 82.80 -0.47
C VAL A 633 -28.05 82.60 -1.10
N GLY A 634 -27.89 81.52 -1.88
CA GLY A 634 -27.96 81.51 -3.36
C GLY A 634 -26.95 82.27 -4.27
N LEU A 635 -26.57 81.57 -5.37
CA LEU A 635 -26.10 82.00 -6.70
C LEU A 635 -24.60 82.19 -7.02
N ALA A 636 -24.30 81.82 -8.28
CA ALA A 636 -23.27 82.31 -9.22
C ALA A 636 -21.79 81.85 -9.13
N ASP A 637 -21.47 80.89 -10.02
CA ASP A 637 -20.53 81.00 -11.16
C ASP A 637 -19.00 81.18 -10.99
N SER A 638 -18.30 80.82 -12.08
CA SER A 638 -16.88 81.09 -12.45
C SER A 638 -15.79 80.31 -11.67
N GLU A 639 -14.63 79.96 -12.26
CA GLU A 639 -14.27 79.52 -13.63
C GLU A 639 -12.78 79.08 -13.60
N SER A 640 -12.32 78.23 -14.54
CA SER A 640 -10.88 77.98 -14.85
C SER A 640 -9.99 77.39 -13.72
N SER A 641 -8.81 76.80 -13.95
CA SER A 641 -8.27 76.04 -15.11
C SER A 641 -7.05 75.21 -14.66
N ASP A 642 -6.44 74.48 -15.60
CA ASP A 642 -5.01 74.07 -15.61
C ASP A 642 -4.51 73.01 -14.60
N ASP A 643 -4.81 71.75 -14.93
CA ASP A 643 -3.86 70.76 -15.51
C ASP A 643 -2.49 70.46 -14.84
N LEU A 644 -2.05 69.20 -15.04
CA LEU A 644 -0.71 68.63 -14.79
C LEU A 644 -0.15 68.58 -13.35
N ASP A 645 -0.11 67.38 -12.77
CA ASP A 645 0.90 66.98 -11.79
C ASP A 645 1.48 65.59 -12.13
N HIS A 646 2.81 65.47 -12.11
CA HIS A 646 3.50 64.22 -12.42
C HIS A 646 4.77 64.00 -11.59
N THR A 647 4.60 63.16 -10.57
CA THR A 647 5.61 62.25 -9.98
C THR A 647 6.72 62.78 -9.06
N GLN A 648 6.54 62.44 -7.77
CA GLN A 648 7.46 61.66 -6.94
C GLN A 648 8.73 62.30 -6.31
N ASN A 649 8.74 62.25 -4.97
CA ASN A 649 9.87 61.81 -4.14
C ASN A 649 9.27 61.10 -2.91
N GLY A 650 9.72 59.91 -2.47
CA GLY A 650 10.59 58.92 -3.07
C GLY A 650 11.07 57.85 -2.06
N ILE A 651 11.38 56.62 -2.53
CA ILE A 651 12.37 55.66 -1.96
C ILE A 651 12.08 55.16 -0.51
N THR A 652 11.92 53.86 -0.21
CA THR A 652 12.91 52.75 -0.38
C THR A 652 12.21 51.38 -0.49
N ARG A 653 12.96 50.26 -0.61
CA ARG A 653 12.49 48.97 -1.16
C ARG A 653 12.96 47.75 -0.35
N LEU A 654 12.04 46.82 0.00
CA LEU A 654 12.22 45.33 0.11
C LEU A 654 13.34 44.79 1.05
N PRO A 655 13.53 43.45 1.24
CA PRO A 655 12.75 42.26 0.81
C PRO A 655 12.11 41.55 2.05
N PHE A 656 11.80 40.25 2.19
CA PHE A 656 12.04 38.98 1.45
C PHE A 656 10.90 37.95 1.74
N LEU A 657 10.65 37.03 0.79
CA LEU A 657 10.10 35.67 1.00
C LEU A 657 10.59 34.80 -0.19
N PRO A 658 10.97 33.52 0.01
CA PRO A 658 11.21 32.56 -1.07
C PRO A 658 9.98 31.67 -1.36
N ASP A 659 9.97 31.05 -2.54
CA ASP A 659 9.07 29.95 -2.94
C ASP A 659 9.57 28.58 -2.42
#